data_AF-A0A958V6Q3-F1
#
_entry.id   AF-A0A958V6Q3-F1
#
_cell.length_a   1.000
_cell.length_b   1.000
_cell.length_c   1.000
_cell.angle_alpha   90.00
_cell.angle_beta   90.00
_cell.angle_gamma   90.00
#
_symmetry.space_group_name_H-M   'P 1'
#
loop_
_entity.id
_entity.type
_entity.pdbx_description
1 polymer ?
#
loop_
_entity_poly.entity_id
_entity_poly.type
_entity_poly.pdbx_seq_one_letter_code
_entity_poly.pdbx_strand_id
1 'polypeptide(L)'
;MCTHFKKFRTILFSYLLISFNLIAFGQSVNINTTLTPPYNVPFDNLKEQTSVTVTNTSRNNVNSGSLQLYIEGDNGIIIQSKSTFFDPVLDVAPGTSVTFNGISGDLDNLFNANNLTFTGVTSTTVYSSGLPVGNYSLCFRALDSDGGPISADPPSGCSMFSIQGISHVNVVTQVTPPYSTDLTNYSNNTLVMLQSTDSGDVSLFLDINGDNGVHLQTKESYLPYNIVLEGTPLNVSAFDLAPYFDFQNMVSSGVSITEIQQNGLPPGQYQICIRVRGDNGEFVSDEEPAGCSNMFSINAIEPPQLINPICGDEINSGSNNIVFSWTTPAGASPATTEYTLKIIELFPNQDPNQAFLSATTPPFYEKSVFSQTSILYGPTDPLLEDGKSYAWQVIAKDDELKTSFQNDGRSEVCWFTWKSQEQPGIPVLVTAVKENKPTAKFTIVPGFMPQSTVKGKLLYKFKGDNNSVRKVKSGVENSNVKVYNPNVKPNAPPGASVSVEGAKPLPGVSVSLVVTYLFNGTYEGSKQNFSPANQYQIGALMSENAKASDQVLATTITQADGSFVFDHFINPYEDYGKFLQSVSPNGDVLKFNGDMYRVLRLKVNNQYYLSPDINIIANPWDEKDLGEIVSYVKSYNLEVTAQWIKGAMDVKEGYQGKLNNVKVQLYRNTAPSHVPADEGNRNANVRPGSNIVIASGTTAGEGSILFKNLVQHNPNDKADRYRLKAEEPEIGENTYKSKNKIYTDHKGTTSFPYNSEQTAIPSDAVISGNFINTVTLGSDIVWNHELIVKTYREPIELIPSLPSISGQVQTQDVGVKLPKGIGV
;
A
#
# COMPACT_ATOMS: atom_id res chain seq x y z
N MET A 1 -19.10 -31.30 -27.02
CA MET A 1 -18.56 -31.22 -28.40
C MET A 1 -18.98 -29.87 -28.98
N CYS A 2 -17.98 -29.01 -29.23
CA CYS A 2 -17.86 -27.92 -30.22
C CYS A 2 -19.06 -26.98 -30.46
N THR A 3 -18.99 -25.65 -30.47
CA THR A 3 -17.87 -24.68 -30.55
C THR A 3 -18.46 -23.26 -30.39
N HIS A 4 -17.81 -22.42 -29.58
CA HIS A 4 -17.50 -21.00 -29.74
C HIS A 4 -18.42 -19.97 -30.48
N PHE A 5 -18.65 -18.87 -29.72
CA PHE A 5 -18.48 -17.44 -30.08
C PHE A 5 -19.61 -16.61 -30.74
N LYS A 6 -19.85 -15.46 -30.07
CA LYS A 6 -20.10 -14.07 -30.55
C LYS A 6 -21.54 -13.57 -30.75
N LYS A 7 -21.89 -12.63 -29.83
CA LYS A 7 -22.33 -11.24 -30.10
C LYS A 7 -23.62 -11.04 -30.91
N PHE A 8 -24.69 -10.54 -30.28
CA PHE A 8 -25.29 -9.20 -30.48
C PHE A 8 -26.71 -9.10 -29.87
N ARG A 9 -26.91 -8.04 -29.08
CA ARG A 9 -28.05 -7.09 -29.12
C ARG A 9 -29.50 -7.59 -29.31
N THR A 10 -30.30 -7.25 -28.28
CA THR A 10 -31.66 -6.67 -28.37
C THR A 10 -32.85 -7.64 -28.43
N ILE A 11 -33.93 -7.19 -27.78
CA ILE A 11 -35.34 -7.62 -27.84
C ILE A 11 -35.78 -8.58 -26.71
N LEU A 12 -36.39 -8.02 -25.65
CA LEU A 12 -37.82 -8.22 -25.38
C LEU A 12 -38.28 -7.28 -24.25
N PHE A 13 -39.08 -6.30 -24.64
CA PHE A 13 -39.86 -5.40 -23.78
C PHE A 13 -41.33 -5.75 -24.00
N SER A 14 -42.07 -6.04 -22.93
CA SER A 14 -43.55 -6.12 -22.87
C SER A 14 -43.89 -6.50 -21.42
N TYR A 15 -44.60 -5.76 -20.56
CA TYR A 15 -45.69 -4.76 -20.59
C TYR A 15 -45.46 -3.81 -19.36
N LEU A 16 -45.98 -2.58 -19.18
CA LEU A 16 -47.33 -2.04 -19.41
C LEU A 16 -47.30 -0.49 -19.21
N LEU A 17 -47.75 0.24 -20.25
CA LEU A 17 -48.40 1.58 -20.31
C LEU A 17 -48.21 2.63 -19.19
N ILE A 18 -47.46 3.69 -19.53
CA ILE A 18 -47.93 5.08 -19.36
C ILE A 18 -47.61 5.85 -20.65
N SER A 19 -48.65 6.32 -21.32
CA SER A 19 -48.57 7.22 -22.47
C SER A 19 -48.18 8.63 -22.01
N PHE A 20 -46.92 9.00 -22.22
CA PHE A 20 -46.53 10.40 -22.41
C PHE A 20 -46.19 10.59 -23.89
N ASN A 21 -46.91 11.50 -24.54
CA ASN A 21 -46.56 11.99 -25.87
C ASN A 21 -45.13 12.53 -25.81
N LEU A 22 -44.19 11.91 -26.53
CA LEU A 22 -42.94 12.58 -26.88
C LEU A 22 -43.30 13.70 -27.85
N ILE A 23 -43.40 14.92 -27.32
CA ILE A 23 -43.20 16.10 -28.14
C ILE A 23 -41.71 16.09 -28.46
N ALA A 24 -41.36 15.82 -29.72
CA ALA A 24 -40.06 16.19 -30.23
C ALA A 24 -39.97 17.72 -30.15
N PHE A 25 -39.30 18.25 -29.11
CA PHE A 25 -38.93 19.66 -29.06
C PHE A 25 -38.00 19.93 -30.24
N GLY A 26 -38.50 20.65 -31.24
CA GLY A 26 -37.67 21.13 -32.34
C GLY A 26 -36.61 22.08 -31.78
N GLN A 27 -35.33 21.75 -31.98
CA GLN A 27 -34.24 22.66 -31.68
C GLN A 27 -34.43 23.93 -32.51
N SER A 28 -34.60 25.06 -31.84
CA SER A 28 -34.91 26.33 -32.51
C SER A 28 -33.63 27.09 -32.89
N VAL A 29 -32.50 26.72 -32.29
CA VAL A 29 -31.22 27.42 -32.42
C VAL A 29 -30.07 26.43 -32.59
N ASN A 30 -29.14 26.76 -33.48
CA ASN A 30 -27.84 26.09 -33.62
C ASN A 30 -26.73 26.98 -33.05
N ILE A 31 -25.79 26.38 -32.32
CA ILE A 31 -24.66 27.06 -31.68
C ILE A 31 -23.36 26.51 -32.25
N ASN A 32 -22.50 27.41 -32.70
CA ASN A 32 -21.14 27.10 -33.11
C ASN A 32 -20.15 27.88 -32.24
N THR A 33 -19.27 27.17 -31.55
CA THR A 33 -18.28 27.75 -30.64
C THR A 33 -16.89 27.54 -31.22
N THR A 34 -16.08 28.60 -31.22
CA THR A 34 -14.68 28.55 -31.65
C THR A 34 -13.78 29.07 -30.54
N LEU A 35 -12.75 28.30 -30.21
CA LEU A 35 -11.73 28.66 -29.23
C LEU A 35 -10.34 28.62 -29.87
N THR A 36 -9.62 29.74 -29.86
CA THR A 36 -8.28 29.87 -30.48
C THR A 36 -7.15 29.84 -29.43
N PRO A 37 -6.00 29.20 -29.68
CA PRO A 37 -4.89 29.19 -28.71
C PRO A 37 -4.32 30.61 -28.48
N PRO A 38 -3.65 30.88 -27.34
CA PRO A 38 -3.10 29.93 -26.36
C PRO A 38 -4.07 29.53 -25.22
N TYR A 39 -4.35 28.23 -25.06
CA TYR A 39 -5.33 27.75 -24.06
C TYR A 39 -4.84 27.74 -22.60
N ASN A 40 -3.52 27.72 -22.39
CA ASN A 40 -2.92 27.74 -21.06
C ASN A 40 -2.79 29.19 -20.56
N VAL A 41 -3.93 29.80 -20.25
CA VAL A 41 -4.04 31.16 -19.70
C VAL A 41 -4.95 31.16 -18.49
N PRO A 42 -4.83 32.15 -17.59
CA PRO A 42 -5.83 32.40 -16.56
C PRO A 42 -7.25 32.42 -17.15
N PHE A 43 -8.22 31.86 -16.43
CA PHE A 43 -9.57 31.64 -16.97
C PHE A 43 -10.29 32.91 -17.44
N ASP A 44 -10.02 34.05 -16.80
CA ASP A 44 -10.55 35.33 -17.25
C ASP A 44 -10.01 35.75 -18.63
N ASN A 45 -8.82 35.28 -19.02
CA ASN A 45 -8.23 35.54 -20.34
C ASN A 45 -8.70 34.52 -21.40
N LEU A 46 -9.20 33.35 -20.98
CA LEU A 46 -9.73 32.33 -21.90
C LEU A 46 -10.97 32.85 -22.65
N LYS A 47 -11.70 33.80 -22.05
CA LYS A 47 -12.85 34.45 -22.70
C LYS A 47 -12.45 35.17 -23.99
N GLU A 48 -11.31 35.86 -23.99
CA GLU A 48 -10.81 36.64 -25.14
C GLU A 48 -10.49 35.75 -26.35
N GLN A 49 -10.32 34.45 -26.12
CA GLN A 49 -10.06 33.43 -27.14
C GLN A 49 -11.34 32.75 -27.63
N THR A 50 -12.50 33.10 -27.05
CA THR A 50 -13.78 32.44 -27.28
C THR A 50 -14.70 33.30 -28.15
N SER A 51 -15.26 32.68 -29.18
CA SER A 51 -16.35 33.25 -29.99
C SER A 51 -17.48 32.25 -30.15
N VAL A 52 -18.72 32.72 -29.96
CA VAL A 52 -19.93 31.90 -30.00
C VAL A 52 -20.89 32.48 -31.03
N THR A 53 -21.22 31.70 -32.06
CA THR A 53 -22.21 32.09 -33.07
C THR A 53 -23.50 31.31 -32.87
N VAL A 54 -24.59 32.04 -32.66
CA VAL A 54 -25.93 31.55 -32.40
C VAL A 54 -26.78 31.80 -33.63
N THR A 55 -27.32 30.76 -34.26
CA THR A 55 -28.14 30.85 -35.47
C THR A 55 -29.56 30.37 -35.19
N ASN A 56 -30.56 31.23 -35.40
CA ASN A 56 -31.96 30.84 -35.27
C ASN A 56 -32.41 30.08 -36.53
N THR A 57 -32.72 28.80 -36.38
CA THR A 57 -33.15 27.91 -37.47
C THR A 57 -34.67 27.73 -37.51
N SER A 58 -35.38 28.30 -36.55
CA SER A 58 -36.84 28.23 -36.45
C SER A 58 -37.52 29.28 -37.34
N ARG A 59 -38.84 29.14 -37.51
CA ARG A 59 -39.68 30.15 -38.18
C ARG A 59 -40.11 31.30 -37.28
N ASN A 60 -39.77 31.26 -35.99
CA ASN A 60 -40.20 32.22 -34.97
C ASN A 60 -38.99 33.02 -34.46
N ASN A 61 -39.21 34.25 -33.97
CA ASN A 61 -38.17 34.98 -33.25
C ASN A 61 -37.81 34.21 -31.96
N VAL A 62 -36.53 34.10 -31.67
CA VAL A 62 -36.04 33.75 -30.34
C VAL A 62 -35.93 35.08 -29.60
N ASN A 63 -36.82 35.31 -28.64
CA ASN A 63 -36.82 36.52 -27.82
C ASN A 63 -36.54 36.13 -26.37
N SER A 64 -35.73 36.93 -25.68
CA SER A 64 -35.47 36.75 -24.25
C SER A 64 -34.90 35.37 -23.87
N GLY A 65 -34.13 34.75 -24.78
CA GLY A 65 -33.34 33.56 -24.45
C GLY A 65 -32.05 33.93 -23.71
N SER A 66 -31.28 32.93 -23.27
CA SER A 66 -29.96 33.16 -22.68
C SER A 66 -28.95 32.09 -23.06
N LEU A 67 -27.66 32.37 -22.89
CA LEU A 67 -26.60 31.35 -23.00
C LEU A 67 -26.17 30.83 -21.62
N GLN A 68 -25.75 29.57 -21.58
CA GLN A 68 -25.05 28.97 -20.45
C GLN A 68 -23.72 28.40 -20.91
N LEU A 69 -22.67 28.60 -20.10
CA LEU A 69 -21.35 28.03 -20.26
C LEU A 69 -21.28 26.68 -19.51
N TYR A 70 -20.66 25.69 -20.13
CA TYR A 70 -20.35 24.40 -19.52
C TYR A 70 -18.98 23.93 -20.02
N ILE A 71 -18.04 23.68 -19.11
CA ILE A 71 -16.71 23.13 -19.39
C ILE A 71 -16.56 21.83 -18.63
N GLU A 72 -16.07 20.80 -19.31
CA GLU A 72 -15.79 19.48 -18.72
C GLU A 72 -14.39 19.00 -19.13
N GLY A 73 -13.61 18.56 -18.16
CA GLY A 73 -12.28 17.98 -18.34
C GLY A 73 -12.24 16.49 -18.03
N ASP A 74 -11.34 15.76 -18.69
CA ASP A 74 -11.06 14.34 -18.44
C ASP A 74 -10.49 14.06 -17.02
N ASN A 75 -9.96 15.09 -16.38
CA ASN A 75 -9.49 15.10 -14.99
C ASN A 75 -10.62 15.31 -13.94
N GLY A 76 -11.89 15.28 -14.36
CA GLY A 76 -13.05 15.41 -13.47
C GLY A 76 -13.39 16.85 -13.08
N ILE A 77 -12.79 17.84 -13.75
CA ILE A 77 -13.12 19.25 -13.58
C ILE A 77 -14.39 19.60 -14.36
N ILE A 78 -15.34 20.26 -13.70
CA ILE A 78 -16.55 20.79 -14.33
C ILE A 78 -16.74 22.25 -13.91
N ILE A 79 -16.87 23.15 -14.88
CA ILE A 79 -17.19 24.57 -14.66
C ILE A 79 -18.46 24.89 -15.44
N GLN A 80 -19.51 25.33 -14.76
CA GLN A 80 -20.79 25.61 -15.41
C GLN A 80 -21.51 26.83 -14.84
N SER A 81 -22.28 27.52 -15.68
CA SER A 81 -23.17 28.61 -15.27
C SER A 81 -24.14 28.15 -14.18
N LYS A 82 -24.38 29.01 -13.19
CA LYS A 82 -25.43 28.80 -12.18
C LYS A 82 -26.78 28.71 -12.90
N SER A 83 -27.66 27.84 -12.42
CA SER A 83 -29.01 27.68 -12.98
C SER A 83 -29.89 28.92 -12.90
N THR A 84 -29.50 29.91 -12.08
CA THR A 84 -30.18 31.20 -11.92
C THR A 84 -29.58 32.31 -12.79
N PHE A 85 -28.58 32.01 -13.62
CA PHE A 85 -27.89 32.98 -14.45
C PHE A 85 -28.40 32.92 -15.90
N PHE A 86 -28.87 34.05 -16.40
CA PHE A 86 -29.54 34.19 -17.71
C PHE A 86 -29.00 35.42 -18.45
N ASP A 87 -27.77 35.34 -18.97
CA ASP A 87 -27.10 36.42 -19.73
C ASP A 87 -26.01 35.80 -20.64
N PRO A 88 -25.71 36.33 -21.84
CA PRO A 88 -26.36 37.41 -22.57
C PRO A 88 -27.80 37.07 -22.98
N VAL A 89 -28.65 38.09 -23.05
CA VAL A 89 -30.00 37.96 -23.61
C VAL A 89 -29.93 37.71 -25.12
N LEU A 90 -30.65 36.70 -25.59
CA LEU A 90 -30.73 36.30 -26.99
C LEU A 90 -32.02 36.81 -27.64
N ASP A 91 -31.87 37.76 -28.56
CA ASP A 91 -32.92 38.24 -29.45
C ASP A 91 -32.49 38.03 -30.91
N VAL A 92 -32.89 36.90 -31.52
CA VAL A 92 -32.43 36.47 -32.85
C VAL A 92 -33.62 36.22 -33.78
N ALA A 93 -33.68 36.94 -34.90
CA ALA A 93 -34.73 36.78 -35.90
C ALA A 93 -34.60 35.47 -36.71
N PRO A 94 -35.70 34.90 -37.24
CA PRO A 94 -35.68 33.69 -38.06
C PRO A 94 -34.63 33.74 -39.18
N GLY A 95 -33.79 32.70 -39.26
CA GLY A 95 -32.77 32.57 -40.30
C GLY A 95 -31.57 33.51 -40.17
N THR A 96 -31.44 34.24 -39.06
CA THR A 96 -30.29 35.12 -38.78
C THR A 96 -29.35 34.52 -37.74
N SER A 97 -28.13 35.06 -37.67
CA SER A 97 -27.11 34.66 -36.72
C SER A 97 -26.60 35.88 -35.94
N VAL A 98 -26.29 35.67 -34.67
CA VAL A 98 -25.61 36.64 -33.80
C VAL A 98 -24.33 35.99 -33.30
N THR A 99 -23.24 36.75 -33.27
CA THR A 99 -21.94 36.29 -32.76
C THR A 99 -21.58 37.09 -31.52
N PHE A 100 -21.29 36.37 -30.43
CA PHE A 100 -20.76 36.91 -29.17
C PHE A 100 -19.26 36.66 -29.14
N ASN A 101 -18.48 37.71 -28.94
CA ASN A 101 -17.02 37.60 -28.93
C ASN A 101 -16.49 38.04 -27.57
N GLY A 102 -15.59 37.25 -26.97
CA GLY A 102 -15.04 37.61 -25.67
C GLY A 102 -14.13 38.82 -25.71
N ILE A 103 -13.50 39.14 -26.86
CA ILE A 103 -12.67 40.35 -27.01
C ILE A 103 -13.52 41.64 -26.91
N SER A 104 -14.77 41.61 -27.37
CA SER A 104 -15.70 42.74 -27.24
C SER A 104 -16.37 42.84 -25.87
N GLY A 105 -16.09 41.92 -24.95
CA GLY A 105 -16.69 41.87 -23.62
C GLY A 105 -18.08 41.21 -23.57
N ASP A 106 -18.60 40.72 -24.70
CA ASP A 106 -19.96 40.16 -24.78
C ASP A 106 -20.15 38.89 -23.91
N LEU A 107 -19.04 38.26 -23.52
CA LEU A 107 -19.01 37.03 -22.71
C LEU A 107 -18.55 37.27 -21.26
N ASP A 108 -18.29 38.52 -20.85
CA ASP A 108 -17.69 38.82 -19.54
C ASP A 108 -18.49 38.25 -18.36
N ASN A 109 -19.82 38.37 -18.42
CA ASN A 109 -20.69 37.87 -17.35
C ASN A 109 -20.73 36.32 -17.31
N LEU A 110 -20.56 35.65 -18.45
CA LEU A 110 -20.50 34.19 -18.54
C LEU A 110 -19.20 33.62 -17.95
N PHE A 111 -18.09 34.34 -18.10
CA PHE A 111 -16.79 34.00 -17.53
C PHE A 111 -16.54 34.65 -16.16
N ASN A 112 -17.58 35.18 -15.50
CA ASN A 112 -17.44 35.74 -14.16
C ASN A 112 -17.58 34.67 -13.08
N ALA A 113 -16.62 34.59 -12.15
CA ALA A 113 -16.60 33.60 -11.09
C ALA A 113 -17.89 33.58 -10.24
N ASN A 114 -18.55 34.74 -10.05
CA ASN A 114 -19.77 34.85 -9.27
C ASN A 114 -20.99 34.19 -9.95
N ASN A 115 -20.93 33.96 -11.27
CA ASN A 115 -22.00 33.38 -12.06
C ASN A 115 -21.77 31.89 -12.37
N LEU A 116 -20.65 31.33 -11.92
CA LEU A 116 -20.23 29.96 -12.21
C LEU A 116 -20.23 29.08 -10.95
N THR A 117 -20.26 27.77 -11.19
CA THR A 117 -20.02 26.72 -10.20
C THR A 117 -18.82 25.89 -10.66
N PHE A 118 -17.95 25.54 -9.72
CA PHE A 118 -16.69 24.82 -9.98
C PHE A 118 -16.73 23.49 -9.22
N THR A 119 -16.47 22.39 -9.93
CA THR A 119 -16.34 21.04 -9.41
C THR A 119 -14.97 20.50 -9.80
N GLY A 120 -14.27 19.81 -8.90
CA GLY A 120 -12.92 19.30 -9.17
C GLY A 120 -11.80 20.35 -9.11
N VAL A 121 -12.13 21.65 -9.03
CA VAL A 121 -11.16 22.75 -8.95
C VAL A 121 -11.74 23.95 -8.18
N THR A 122 -10.90 24.86 -7.68
CA THR A 122 -11.36 26.10 -7.05
C THR A 122 -11.35 27.28 -8.03
N SER A 123 -12.27 28.23 -7.84
CA SER A 123 -12.29 29.46 -8.65
C SER A 123 -10.99 30.25 -8.52
N THR A 124 -10.38 30.29 -7.34
CA THR A 124 -9.12 31.01 -7.14
C THR A 124 -8.00 30.43 -8.00
N THR A 125 -7.84 29.10 -7.99
CA THR A 125 -6.82 28.40 -8.79
C THR A 125 -7.00 28.66 -10.29
N VAL A 126 -8.23 28.56 -10.78
CA VAL A 126 -8.52 28.68 -12.21
C VAL A 126 -8.31 30.11 -12.74
N TYR A 127 -8.58 31.12 -11.91
CA TYR A 127 -8.39 32.53 -12.28
C TYR A 127 -6.98 33.04 -12.01
N SER A 128 -6.18 32.38 -11.17
CA SER A 128 -4.76 32.73 -10.97
C SER A 128 -3.84 32.01 -11.95
N SER A 129 -4.08 30.73 -12.17
CA SER A 129 -3.11 29.79 -12.78
C SER A 129 -3.64 29.12 -14.05
N GLY A 130 -4.90 29.38 -14.42
CA GLY A 130 -5.53 28.74 -15.57
C GLY A 130 -6.12 27.37 -15.25
N LEU A 131 -6.67 26.72 -16.27
CA LEU A 131 -7.17 25.35 -16.15
C LEU A 131 -5.97 24.37 -16.07
N PRO A 132 -6.00 23.36 -15.19
CA PRO A 132 -4.92 22.35 -15.09
C PRO A 132 -4.69 21.58 -16.39
N VAL A 133 -3.58 20.84 -16.47
CA VAL A 133 -3.31 19.94 -17.61
C VAL A 133 -4.46 18.92 -17.79
N GLY A 134 -4.85 18.68 -19.04
CA GLY A 134 -5.97 17.81 -19.38
C GLY A 134 -6.60 18.12 -20.72
N ASN A 135 -7.56 17.28 -21.11
CA ASN A 135 -8.38 17.48 -22.30
C ASN A 135 -9.75 18.01 -21.89
N TYR A 136 -10.15 19.13 -22.48
CA TYR A 136 -11.36 19.86 -22.10
C TYR A 136 -12.31 20.04 -23.28
N SER A 137 -13.60 20.11 -22.96
CA SER A 137 -14.68 20.52 -23.85
C SER A 137 -15.33 21.78 -23.30
N LEU A 138 -15.28 22.89 -24.05
CA LEU A 138 -15.98 24.14 -23.71
C LEU A 138 -17.24 24.27 -24.56
N CYS A 139 -18.40 24.20 -23.92
CA CYS A 139 -19.71 24.16 -24.54
C CYS A 139 -20.57 25.35 -24.16
N PHE A 140 -21.40 25.81 -25.11
CA PHE A 140 -22.48 26.75 -24.84
C PHE A 140 -23.83 26.14 -25.18
N ARG A 141 -24.83 26.45 -24.35
CA ARG A 141 -26.22 26.04 -24.54
C ARG A 141 -27.14 27.25 -24.52
N ALA A 142 -28.11 27.30 -25.43
CA ALA A 142 -29.14 28.33 -25.43
C ALA A 142 -30.40 27.84 -24.72
N LEU A 143 -30.93 28.69 -23.85
CA LEU A 143 -32.18 28.47 -23.11
C LEU A 143 -33.23 29.51 -23.52
N ASP A 144 -34.51 29.16 -23.39
CA ASP A 144 -35.63 30.10 -23.44
C ASP A 144 -35.78 30.87 -22.12
N SER A 145 -36.78 31.77 -22.07
CA SER A 145 -37.10 32.59 -20.90
C SER A 145 -37.54 31.81 -19.67
N ASP A 146 -37.98 30.55 -19.85
CA ASP A 146 -38.42 29.65 -18.77
C ASP A 146 -37.28 28.71 -18.31
N GLY A 147 -36.07 28.85 -18.89
CA GLY A 147 -34.91 28.00 -18.64
C GLY A 147 -34.95 26.65 -19.38
N GLY A 148 -35.90 26.47 -20.30
CA GLY A 148 -36.00 25.32 -21.18
C GLY A 148 -34.95 25.36 -22.30
N PRO A 149 -34.39 24.23 -22.72
CA PRO A 149 -33.35 24.22 -23.74
C PRO A 149 -33.91 24.44 -25.16
N ILE A 150 -33.34 25.43 -25.86
CA ILE A 150 -33.69 25.74 -27.27
C ILE A 150 -32.60 25.36 -28.27
N SER A 151 -31.40 24.98 -27.78
CA SER A 151 -30.35 24.32 -28.55
C SER A 151 -30.19 22.84 -28.18
N ALA A 152 -29.50 22.09 -29.04
CA ALA A 152 -29.09 20.71 -28.78
C ALA A 152 -28.23 20.58 -27.50
N ASP A 153 -28.25 19.37 -26.91
CA ASP A 153 -27.27 18.96 -25.89
C ASP A 153 -25.86 18.79 -26.50
N PRO A 154 -24.80 18.83 -25.67
CA PRO A 154 -23.45 18.42 -26.08
C PRO A 154 -23.45 17.08 -26.84
N PRO A 155 -22.67 16.94 -27.92
CA PRO A 155 -21.50 17.76 -28.29
C PRO A 155 -21.80 19.01 -29.14
N SER A 156 -23.08 19.36 -29.36
CA SER A 156 -23.43 20.56 -30.13
C SER A 156 -23.09 21.83 -29.34
N GLY A 157 -22.50 22.84 -30.00
CA GLY A 157 -22.05 24.07 -29.33
C GLY A 157 -20.74 23.95 -28.55
N CYS A 158 -20.00 22.84 -28.69
CA CYS A 158 -18.74 22.58 -27.98
C CYS A 158 -17.50 22.81 -28.85
N SER A 159 -16.45 23.35 -28.24
CA SER A 159 -15.09 23.40 -28.78
C SER A 159 -14.16 22.59 -27.87
N MET A 160 -13.47 21.60 -28.43
CA MET A 160 -12.49 20.78 -27.70
C MET A 160 -11.13 21.47 -27.71
N PHE A 161 -10.40 21.40 -26.61
CA PHE A 161 -9.02 21.90 -26.50
C PHE A 161 -8.25 21.11 -25.44
N SER A 162 -6.92 21.17 -25.50
CA SER A 162 -6.07 20.46 -24.56
C SER A 162 -5.08 21.44 -23.94
N ILE A 163 -4.87 21.32 -22.63
CA ILE A 163 -3.84 22.06 -21.91
C ILE A 163 -2.68 21.11 -21.67
N GLN A 164 -1.56 21.42 -22.30
CA GLN A 164 -0.28 20.76 -22.10
C GLN A 164 0.55 21.64 -21.14
N GLY A 165 1.37 21.02 -20.29
CA GLY A 165 2.34 21.76 -19.47
C GLY A 165 3.27 22.60 -20.36
N ILE A 166 3.69 23.77 -19.88
CA ILE A 166 4.62 24.59 -20.66
C ILE A 166 6.03 24.05 -20.43
N SER A 167 6.51 23.19 -21.34
CA SER A 167 7.87 22.68 -21.34
C SER A 167 8.81 23.74 -21.92
N HIS A 168 9.71 24.27 -21.08
CA HIS A 168 10.78 25.19 -21.50
C HIS A 168 12.17 24.58 -21.33
N VAL A 169 12.26 23.38 -20.72
CA VAL A 169 13.52 22.68 -20.46
C VAL A 169 13.52 21.33 -21.18
N ASN A 170 14.39 21.20 -22.19
CA ASN A 170 14.65 19.94 -22.86
C ASN A 170 15.69 19.12 -22.09
N VAL A 171 15.42 17.83 -21.93
CA VAL A 171 16.28 16.89 -21.18
C VAL A 171 16.76 15.79 -22.12
N VAL A 172 18.07 15.58 -22.15
CA VAL A 172 18.70 14.45 -22.84
C VAL A 172 19.45 13.63 -21.81
N THR A 173 19.10 12.34 -21.72
CA THR A 173 19.69 11.41 -20.76
C THR A 173 20.32 10.23 -21.50
N GLN A 174 21.50 9.80 -21.06
CA GLN A 174 22.18 8.63 -21.62
C GLN A 174 22.89 7.86 -20.51
N VAL A 175 22.79 6.54 -20.52
CA VAL A 175 23.49 5.67 -19.56
C VAL A 175 24.63 4.96 -20.29
N THR A 176 25.84 5.07 -19.76
CA THR A 176 27.05 4.48 -20.33
C THR A 176 27.51 3.24 -19.55
N PRO A 177 28.05 2.21 -20.22
CA PRO A 177 28.69 1.08 -19.54
C PRO A 177 29.86 1.53 -18.64
N PRO A 178 30.19 0.79 -17.55
CA PRO A 178 29.65 -0.52 -17.18
C PRO A 178 28.28 -0.45 -16.49
N TYR A 179 27.36 -1.36 -16.85
CA TYR A 179 26.05 -1.48 -16.20
C TYR A 179 26.21 -2.30 -14.92
N SER A 180 26.10 -1.62 -13.78
CA SER A 180 26.33 -2.15 -12.44
C SER A 180 25.02 -2.59 -11.80
N THR A 181 25.05 -3.58 -10.92
CA THR A 181 23.91 -3.88 -10.03
C THR A 181 23.79 -2.80 -8.93
N ASP A 182 24.88 -2.17 -8.51
CA ASP A 182 24.82 -1.06 -7.55
C ASP A 182 24.18 0.20 -8.15
N LEU A 183 23.06 0.63 -7.56
CA LEU A 183 22.30 1.81 -7.95
C LEU A 183 23.13 3.11 -7.84
N THR A 184 24.03 3.19 -6.85
CA THR A 184 24.79 4.42 -6.58
C THR A 184 25.81 4.72 -7.69
N ASN A 185 26.28 3.70 -8.41
CA ASN A 185 27.19 3.88 -9.56
C ASN A 185 26.54 4.64 -10.72
N TYR A 186 25.21 4.66 -10.82
CA TYR A 186 24.51 5.37 -11.89
C TYR A 186 24.59 6.89 -11.77
N SER A 187 25.03 7.45 -10.64
CA SER A 187 25.35 8.89 -10.58
C SER A 187 26.53 9.26 -11.48
N ASN A 188 27.49 8.34 -11.66
CA ASN A 188 28.67 8.53 -12.51
C ASN A 188 28.45 8.07 -13.95
N ASN A 189 27.58 7.06 -14.13
CA ASN A 189 27.35 6.42 -15.43
C ASN A 189 26.14 6.99 -16.18
N THR A 190 25.43 7.96 -15.61
CA THR A 190 24.31 8.66 -16.25
C THR A 190 24.74 10.06 -16.67
N LEU A 191 24.71 10.33 -17.97
CA LEU A 191 24.92 11.65 -18.56
C LEU A 191 23.57 12.33 -18.71
N VAL A 192 23.44 13.54 -18.16
CA VAL A 192 22.21 14.35 -18.21
C VAL A 192 22.56 15.73 -18.74
N MET A 193 21.96 16.09 -19.87
CA MET A 193 22.06 17.43 -20.46
C MET A 193 20.69 18.11 -20.36
N LEU A 194 20.69 19.32 -19.78
CA LEU A 194 19.53 20.20 -19.74
C LEU A 194 19.75 21.33 -20.73
N GLN A 195 18.77 21.58 -21.59
CA GLN A 195 18.78 22.71 -22.51
C GLN A 195 17.56 23.59 -22.24
N SER A 196 17.80 24.83 -21.82
CA SER A 196 16.77 25.82 -21.53
C SER A 196 17.22 27.19 -22.02
N THR A 197 16.28 28.02 -22.48
CA THR A 197 16.51 29.46 -22.71
C THR A 197 16.25 30.30 -21.46
N ASP A 198 15.62 29.69 -20.44
CA ASP A 198 15.25 30.33 -19.19
C ASP A 198 16.33 30.12 -18.14
N SER A 199 16.42 31.07 -17.21
CA SER A 199 17.30 31.00 -16.04
C SER A 199 16.49 30.76 -14.77
N GLY A 200 16.98 29.88 -13.89
CA GLY A 200 16.31 29.59 -12.62
C GLY A 200 16.85 28.35 -11.92
N ASP A 201 16.50 28.22 -10.64
CA ASP A 201 16.84 27.04 -9.84
C ASP A 201 15.84 25.92 -10.13
N VAL A 202 16.37 24.74 -10.42
CA VAL A 202 15.57 23.55 -10.75
C VAL A 202 16.00 22.34 -9.93
N SER A 203 15.09 21.39 -9.79
CA SER A 203 15.34 20.06 -9.24
C SER A 203 15.06 19.00 -10.29
N LEU A 204 15.68 17.83 -10.18
CA LEU A 204 15.35 16.68 -11.02
C LEU A 204 14.30 15.79 -10.36
N PHE A 205 13.60 15.04 -11.19
CA PHE A 205 12.77 13.92 -10.79
C PHE A 205 13.19 12.72 -11.61
N LEU A 206 13.76 11.73 -10.94
CA LEU A 206 14.33 10.54 -11.55
C LEU A 206 13.37 9.35 -11.40
N ASP A 207 13.16 8.63 -12.50
CA ASP A 207 12.32 7.45 -12.63
C ASP A 207 13.14 6.33 -13.29
N ILE A 208 13.18 5.15 -12.68
CA ILE A 208 13.90 3.97 -13.19
C ILE A 208 12.92 2.84 -13.36
N ASN A 209 12.77 2.37 -14.59
CA ASN A 209 11.87 1.28 -14.95
C ASN A 209 12.66 0.05 -15.37
N GLY A 210 12.39 -1.08 -14.71
CA GLY A 210 12.91 -2.41 -15.05
C GLY A 210 11.81 -3.33 -15.62
N ASP A 211 12.13 -4.11 -16.64
CA ASP A 211 11.23 -5.12 -17.24
C ASP A 211 10.89 -6.28 -16.29
N ASN A 212 11.68 -6.44 -15.23
CA ASN A 212 11.51 -7.40 -14.15
C ASN A 212 10.58 -6.90 -13.02
N GLY A 213 9.90 -5.77 -13.23
CA GLY A 213 8.95 -5.19 -12.29
C GLY A 213 9.57 -4.27 -11.23
N VAL A 214 10.88 -4.05 -11.25
CA VAL A 214 11.53 -3.01 -10.44
C VAL A 214 11.13 -1.65 -10.96
N HIS A 215 10.63 -0.79 -10.08
CA HIS A 215 10.36 0.60 -10.41
C HIS A 215 10.75 1.51 -9.25
N LEU A 216 11.71 2.41 -9.49
CA LEU A 216 12.27 3.35 -8.53
C LEU A 216 11.99 4.77 -8.96
N GLN A 217 11.50 5.60 -8.04
CA GLN A 217 11.24 7.01 -8.32
C GLN A 217 11.77 7.90 -7.21
N THR A 218 12.13 9.14 -7.56
CA THR A 218 12.44 10.18 -6.59
C THR A 218 11.21 10.49 -5.74
N LYS A 219 11.37 10.68 -4.42
CA LYS A 219 10.27 11.07 -3.53
C LYS A 219 9.68 12.40 -3.97
N GLU A 220 8.35 12.48 -4.00
CA GLU A 220 7.64 13.72 -4.34
C GLU A 220 8.02 14.93 -3.48
N SER A 221 8.37 14.70 -2.21
CA SER A 221 8.80 15.73 -1.27
C SER A 221 10.28 16.11 -1.39
N TYR A 222 11.05 15.45 -2.24
CA TYR A 222 12.49 15.70 -2.39
C TYR A 222 12.75 16.73 -3.50
N LEU A 223 12.96 17.99 -3.09
CA LEU A 223 13.18 19.14 -3.96
C LEU A 223 14.40 19.95 -3.47
N PRO A 224 15.64 19.51 -3.75
CA PRO A 224 16.83 20.15 -3.23
C PRO A 224 17.21 21.46 -3.94
N TYR A 225 16.65 21.76 -5.12
CA TYR A 225 16.93 22.95 -5.96
C TYR A 225 18.42 23.20 -6.16
N ASN A 226 19.18 22.14 -6.41
CA ASN A 226 20.64 22.18 -6.48
C ASN A 226 21.21 22.47 -7.88
N ILE A 227 20.36 22.66 -8.88
CA ILE A 227 20.77 22.85 -10.27
C ILE A 227 20.33 24.23 -10.74
N VAL A 228 21.26 25.02 -11.26
CA VAL A 228 20.99 26.40 -11.73
C VAL A 228 21.05 26.43 -13.25
N LEU A 229 19.95 26.83 -13.89
CA LEU A 229 19.91 27.08 -15.33
C LEU A 229 20.35 28.52 -15.60
N GLU A 230 21.25 28.69 -16.57
CA GLU A 230 21.78 30.01 -16.97
C GLU A 230 21.46 30.35 -18.44
N GLY A 231 20.40 29.75 -19.00
CA GLY A 231 20.02 29.96 -20.42
C GLY A 231 21.00 29.36 -21.44
N THR A 232 21.90 28.48 -20.99
CA THR A 232 22.82 27.70 -21.85
C THR A 232 22.70 26.21 -21.55
N PRO A 233 23.06 25.32 -22.49
CA PRO A 233 23.06 23.88 -22.22
C PRO A 233 23.95 23.51 -21.03
N LEU A 234 23.36 22.86 -20.02
CA LEU A 234 24.04 22.45 -18.79
C LEU A 234 24.17 20.93 -18.76
N ASN A 235 25.41 20.43 -18.61
CA ASN A 235 25.65 19.04 -18.24
C ASN A 235 25.61 18.93 -16.73
N VAL A 236 24.67 18.15 -16.20
CA VAL A 236 24.55 17.94 -14.75
C VAL A 236 25.72 17.08 -14.28
N SER A 237 26.40 17.51 -13.21
CA SER A 237 27.55 16.79 -12.70
C SER A 237 27.14 15.51 -11.95
N ALA A 238 28.04 14.52 -11.88
CA ALA A 238 27.81 13.32 -11.08
C ALA A 238 27.58 13.64 -9.59
N PHE A 239 28.17 14.72 -9.09
CA PHE A 239 27.96 15.21 -7.72
C PHE A 239 26.53 15.70 -7.52
N ASP A 240 25.99 16.43 -8.49
CA ASP A 240 24.61 16.95 -8.44
C ASP A 240 23.57 15.84 -8.69
N LEU A 241 23.94 14.78 -9.42
CA LEU A 241 23.10 13.60 -9.65
C LEU A 241 23.08 12.62 -8.46
N ALA A 242 24.18 12.50 -7.72
CA ALA A 242 24.32 11.51 -6.65
C ALA A 242 23.16 11.48 -5.64
N PRO A 243 22.62 12.62 -5.16
CA PRO A 243 21.52 12.62 -4.21
C PRO A 243 20.21 12.02 -4.75
N TYR A 244 20.00 12.02 -6.08
CA TYR A 244 18.82 11.43 -6.73
C TYR A 244 18.89 9.90 -6.85
N PHE A 245 20.10 9.33 -6.78
CA PHE A 245 20.34 7.88 -6.72
C PHE A 245 20.52 7.37 -5.28
N ASP A 246 20.34 8.24 -4.26
CA ASP A 246 20.35 7.84 -2.86
C ASP A 246 19.01 7.18 -2.49
N PHE A 247 19.09 5.96 -1.97
CA PHE A 247 17.95 5.19 -1.48
C PHE A 247 17.05 5.96 -0.50
N GLN A 248 17.59 6.89 0.29
CA GLN A 248 16.79 7.69 1.22
C GLN A 248 15.86 8.68 0.52
N ASN A 249 16.19 9.08 -0.70
CA ASN A 249 15.44 10.05 -1.49
C ASN A 249 14.51 9.38 -2.50
N MET A 250 14.46 8.04 -2.52
CA MET A 250 13.65 7.27 -3.47
C MET A 250 12.48 6.54 -2.81
N VAL A 251 11.49 6.19 -3.63
CA VAL A 251 10.43 5.22 -3.35
C VAL A 251 10.57 4.07 -4.35
N SER A 252 10.27 2.85 -3.90
CA SER A 252 10.35 1.66 -4.73
C SER A 252 9.01 0.95 -4.80
N SER A 253 8.70 0.40 -5.97
CA SER A 253 7.59 -0.50 -6.22
C SER A 253 8.09 -1.76 -6.94
N GLY A 254 7.43 -2.90 -6.69
CA GLY A 254 7.83 -4.23 -7.19
C GLY A 254 8.95 -4.90 -6.38
N VAL A 255 9.98 -4.17 -5.97
CA VAL A 255 11.06 -4.66 -5.07
C VAL A 255 11.23 -3.67 -3.92
N SER A 256 11.55 -4.12 -2.71
CA SER A 256 11.75 -3.20 -1.58
C SER A 256 13.09 -2.44 -1.68
N ILE A 257 13.16 -1.22 -1.16
CA ILE A 257 14.43 -0.46 -1.10
C ILE A 257 15.51 -1.25 -0.36
N THR A 258 15.15 -1.95 0.72
CA THR A 258 16.09 -2.76 1.52
C THR A 258 16.68 -3.91 0.73
N GLU A 259 15.89 -4.54 -0.14
CA GLU A 259 16.37 -5.62 -1.01
C GLU A 259 17.40 -5.09 -2.02
N ILE A 260 17.12 -3.95 -2.66
CA ILE A 260 18.04 -3.34 -3.63
C ILE A 260 19.31 -2.83 -2.94
N GLN A 261 19.21 -2.34 -1.70
CA GLN A 261 20.38 -1.96 -0.89
C GLN A 261 21.28 -3.14 -0.55
N GLN A 262 20.72 -4.32 -0.33
CA GLN A 262 21.47 -5.51 0.07
C GLN A 262 22.03 -6.29 -1.14
N ASN A 263 21.24 -6.43 -2.20
CA ASN A 263 21.51 -7.33 -3.31
C ASN A 263 21.74 -6.61 -4.65
N GLY A 264 21.59 -5.27 -4.69
CA GLY A 264 21.67 -4.47 -5.91
C GLY A 264 20.41 -4.58 -6.77
N LEU A 265 20.40 -3.85 -7.88
CA LEU A 265 19.42 -3.96 -8.95
C LEU A 265 19.50 -5.39 -9.55
N PRO A 266 18.38 -6.14 -9.56
CA PRO A 266 18.36 -7.49 -10.11
C PRO A 266 18.61 -7.49 -11.63
N PRO A 267 18.97 -8.64 -12.22
CA PRO A 267 19.12 -8.75 -13.67
C PRO A 267 17.83 -8.36 -14.41
N GLY A 268 17.97 -7.63 -15.50
CA GLY A 268 16.84 -7.09 -16.27
C GLY A 268 17.26 -6.03 -17.28
N GLN A 269 16.31 -5.60 -18.10
CA GLN A 269 16.43 -4.40 -18.92
C GLN A 269 15.88 -3.19 -18.17
N TYR A 270 16.70 -2.15 -18.09
CA TYR A 270 16.40 -0.93 -17.37
C TYR A 270 16.45 0.29 -18.29
N GLN A 271 15.64 1.28 -17.94
CA GLN A 271 15.66 2.63 -18.50
C GLN A 271 15.57 3.65 -17.38
N ILE A 272 16.36 4.71 -17.46
CA ILE A 272 16.31 5.85 -16.53
C ILE A 272 15.68 7.04 -17.26
N CYS A 273 14.60 7.58 -16.72
CA CYS A 273 13.92 8.77 -17.21
C CYS A 273 14.06 9.92 -16.22
N ILE A 274 14.39 11.11 -16.74
CA ILE A 274 14.62 12.31 -15.92
C ILE A 274 13.69 13.42 -16.39
N ARG A 275 12.99 14.00 -15.42
CA ARG A 275 12.17 15.21 -15.60
C ARG A 275 12.71 16.34 -14.74
N VAL A 276 12.39 17.57 -15.10
CA VAL A 276 12.85 18.78 -14.40
C VAL A 276 11.66 19.45 -13.71
N ARG A 277 11.86 19.85 -12.46
CA ARG A 277 10.91 20.62 -11.66
C ARG A 277 11.44 22.03 -11.41
N GLY A 278 10.59 23.03 -11.64
CA GLY A 278 10.88 24.43 -11.32
C GLY A 278 10.79 24.70 -9.82
N ASP A 279 11.08 25.95 -9.44
CA ASP A 279 11.05 26.46 -8.06
C ASP A 279 9.71 26.23 -7.33
N ASN A 280 8.59 26.33 -8.04
CA ASN A 280 7.25 26.06 -7.54
C ASN A 280 6.92 24.55 -7.39
N GLY A 281 7.83 23.66 -7.76
CA GLY A 281 7.68 22.21 -7.72
C GLY A 281 6.94 21.61 -8.93
N GLU A 282 6.50 22.44 -9.89
CA GLU A 282 5.84 21.98 -11.11
C GLU A 282 6.86 21.47 -12.14
N PHE A 283 6.44 20.53 -12.99
CA PHE A 283 7.29 20.04 -14.07
C PHE A 283 7.43 21.08 -15.17
N VAL A 284 8.68 21.41 -15.52
CA VAL A 284 9.05 22.39 -16.57
C VAL A 284 9.69 21.72 -17.79
N SER A 285 9.79 20.39 -17.77
CA SER A 285 10.17 19.54 -18.91
C SER A 285 8.99 18.70 -19.38
N ASP A 286 9.07 18.23 -20.61
CA ASP A 286 8.10 17.29 -21.20
C ASP A 286 7.99 15.98 -20.39
N GLU A 287 6.85 15.29 -20.55
CA GLU A 287 6.65 13.96 -19.98
C GLU A 287 7.36 12.88 -20.82
N GLU A 288 7.38 11.65 -20.29
CA GLU A 288 7.89 10.49 -21.03
C GLU A 288 7.24 10.39 -22.42
N PRO A 289 8.02 10.08 -23.47
CA PRO A 289 9.38 9.54 -23.44
C PRO A 289 10.52 10.58 -23.45
N ALA A 290 10.23 11.87 -23.26
CA ALA A 290 11.27 12.90 -23.18
C ALA A 290 12.11 12.72 -21.90
N GLY A 291 13.44 12.91 -22.00
CA GLY A 291 14.36 12.72 -20.88
C GLY A 291 14.66 11.26 -20.50
N CYS A 292 14.20 10.28 -21.28
CA CYS A 292 14.53 8.86 -21.07
C CYS A 292 15.86 8.45 -21.72
N SER A 293 16.62 7.61 -21.03
CA SER A 293 17.89 7.06 -21.49
C SER A 293 17.73 6.01 -22.59
N ASN A 294 18.86 5.56 -23.15
CA ASN A 294 18.91 4.26 -23.81
C ASN A 294 18.51 3.15 -22.82
N MET A 295 17.91 2.07 -23.36
CA MET A 295 17.77 0.82 -22.62
C MET A 295 19.16 0.23 -22.35
N PHE A 296 19.36 -0.31 -21.16
CA PHE A 296 20.58 -1.02 -20.78
C PHE A 296 20.26 -2.30 -20.00
N SER A 297 21.13 -3.30 -20.08
CA SER A 297 20.91 -4.60 -19.47
C SER A 297 21.89 -4.85 -18.33
N ILE A 298 21.35 -5.18 -17.16
CA ILE A 298 22.13 -5.70 -16.04
C ILE A 298 22.09 -7.23 -16.16
N ASN A 299 23.26 -7.85 -16.33
CA ASN A 299 23.41 -9.30 -16.47
C ASN A 299 24.06 -9.89 -15.21
N ALA A 300 23.67 -11.11 -14.82
CA ALA A 300 24.39 -11.88 -13.81
C ALA A 300 25.26 -12.96 -14.49
N ILE A 301 26.54 -13.05 -14.12
CA ILE A 301 27.48 -14.04 -14.70
C ILE A 301 27.15 -15.43 -14.17
N GLU A 302 27.13 -16.46 -15.02
CA GLU A 302 26.86 -17.85 -14.61
C GLU A 302 27.92 -18.36 -13.60
N PRO A 303 27.61 -19.32 -12.72
CA PRO A 303 28.60 -19.91 -11.82
C PRO A 303 29.54 -20.89 -12.58
N PRO A 304 30.68 -21.30 -11.97
CA PRO A 304 31.58 -22.29 -12.57
C PRO A 304 30.90 -23.65 -12.76
N GLN A 305 31.19 -24.34 -13.86
CA GLN A 305 30.70 -25.71 -14.08
C GLN A 305 31.74 -26.74 -13.69
N LEU A 306 31.34 -27.78 -12.95
CA LEU A 306 32.22 -28.82 -12.45
C LEU A 306 32.55 -29.85 -13.54
N ILE A 307 33.84 -30.17 -13.71
CA ILE A 307 34.32 -31.08 -14.77
C ILE A 307 34.74 -32.43 -14.18
N ASN A 308 35.60 -32.42 -13.16
CA ASN A 308 36.13 -33.63 -12.56
C ASN A 308 36.27 -33.47 -11.05
N PRO A 309 36.02 -34.51 -10.22
CA PRO A 309 35.43 -35.81 -10.57
C PRO A 309 34.04 -35.73 -11.20
N ILE A 310 33.70 -36.71 -12.04
CA ILE A 310 32.36 -36.79 -12.64
C ILE A 310 31.33 -37.02 -11.54
N CYS A 311 30.15 -36.42 -11.70
CA CYS A 311 29.13 -36.47 -10.68
C CYS A 311 28.51 -37.84 -10.46
N GLY A 312 28.50 -38.29 -9.20
CA GLY A 312 28.06 -39.60 -8.77
C GLY A 312 29.04 -40.72 -9.10
N ASP A 313 30.28 -40.39 -9.48
CA ASP A 313 31.27 -41.39 -9.85
C ASP A 313 31.83 -42.14 -8.63
N GLU A 314 32.27 -43.37 -8.86
CA GLU A 314 32.96 -44.18 -7.87
C GLU A 314 34.47 -44.13 -8.11
N ILE A 315 35.19 -43.39 -7.27
CA ILE A 315 36.63 -43.23 -7.42
C ILE A 315 37.33 -44.43 -6.77
N ASN A 316 37.93 -45.25 -7.63
CA ASN A 316 38.68 -46.45 -7.28
C ASN A 316 40.18 -46.18 -7.40
N SER A 317 40.74 -45.42 -6.46
CA SER A 317 42.17 -45.10 -6.44
C SER A 317 42.81 -45.63 -5.16
N GLY A 318 43.92 -46.36 -5.30
CA GLY A 318 44.72 -46.84 -4.16
C GLY A 318 45.45 -45.74 -3.37
N SER A 319 45.23 -44.46 -3.70
CA SER A 319 45.82 -43.29 -3.05
C SER A 319 44.90 -42.07 -3.15
N ASN A 320 44.89 -41.19 -2.13
CA ASN A 320 44.16 -39.90 -2.12
C ASN A 320 44.76 -38.92 -3.14
N ASN A 321 44.61 -39.19 -4.43
CA ASN A 321 45.15 -38.37 -5.51
C ASN A 321 44.04 -38.03 -6.51
N ILE A 322 43.20 -37.07 -6.15
CA ILE A 322 42.02 -36.68 -6.93
C ILE A 322 42.24 -35.27 -7.47
N VAL A 323 42.04 -35.07 -8.77
CA VAL A 323 42.07 -33.74 -9.39
C VAL A 323 40.64 -33.21 -9.49
N PHE A 324 40.38 -32.13 -8.79
CA PHE A 324 39.16 -31.34 -8.92
C PHE A 324 39.35 -30.27 -9.98
N SER A 325 38.44 -30.16 -10.95
CA SER A 325 38.51 -29.14 -12.02
C SER A 325 37.14 -28.60 -12.41
N TRP A 326 37.12 -27.35 -12.89
CA TRP A 326 35.92 -26.60 -13.26
C TRP A 326 36.17 -25.68 -14.47
N THR A 327 35.11 -25.07 -15.01
CA THR A 327 35.19 -24.06 -16.08
C THR A 327 35.34 -22.65 -15.51
N THR A 328 36.00 -21.76 -16.26
CA THR A 328 35.88 -20.32 -16.01
C THR A 328 34.55 -19.82 -16.57
N PRO A 329 33.69 -19.16 -15.78
CA PRO A 329 32.44 -18.62 -16.28
C PRO A 329 32.62 -17.65 -17.45
N ALA A 330 31.71 -17.71 -18.42
CA ALA A 330 31.73 -16.81 -19.57
C ALA A 330 31.50 -15.36 -19.11
N GLY A 331 32.45 -14.47 -19.39
CA GLY A 331 32.42 -13.07 -18.95
C GLY A 331 33.16 -12.78 -17.65
N ALA A 332 33.58 -13.81 -16.89
CA ALA A 332 34.46 -13.63 -15.75
C ALA A 332 35.92 -13.43 -16.21
N SER A 333 36.64 -12.52 -15.55
CA SER A 333 38.05 -12.27 -15.83
C SER A 333 38.92 -13.36 -15.16
N PRO A 334 39.69 -14.17 -15.92
CA PRO A 334 40.54 -15.22 -15.34
C PRO A 334 41.65 -14.67 -14.43
N ALA A 335 42.04 -13.40 -14.60
CA ALA A 335 43.12 -12.79 -13.85
C ALA A 335 42.68 -12.33 -12.44
N THR A 336 41.40 -11.99 -12.27
CA THR A 336 40.87 -11.36 -11.04
C THR A 336 39.93 -12.28 -10.26
N THR A 337 39.51 -13.41 -10.84
CA THR A 337 38.60 -14.36 -10.19
C THR A 337 39.37 -15.32 -9.27
N GLU A 338 38.98 -15.36 -7.99
CA GLU A 338 39.35 -16.36 -6.99
C GLU A 338 38.33 -17.51 -7.00
N TYR A 339 38.81 -18.74 -6.88
CA TYR A 339 37.97 -19.93 -6.74
C TYR A 339 38.25 -20.64 -5.42
N THR A 340 37.21 -20.92 -4.64
CA THR A 340 37.27 -21.70 -3.40
C THR A 340 36.63 -23.08 -3.61
N LEU A 341 37.42 -24.14 -3.49
CA LEU A 341 36.92 -25.53 -3.44
C LEU A 341 36.57 -25.88 -2.00
N LYS A 342 35.35 -26.38 -1.80
CA LYS A 342 34.86 -26.89 -0.51
C LYS A 342 34.39 -28.33 -0.67
N ILE A 343 34.74 -29.20 0.26
CA ILE A 343 34.34 -30.63 0.30
C ILE A 343 33.77 -30.94 1.69
N ILE A 344 32.72 -31.76 1.73
CA ILE A 344 32.05 -32.24 2.94
C ILE A 344 31.82 -33.74 2.87
N GLU A 345 31.72 -34.41 4.03
CA GLU A 345 31.30 -35.81 4.10
C GLU A 345 29.78 -35.92 3.94
N LEU A 346 29.32 -36.98 3.26
CA LEU A 346 27.91 -37.33 3.16
C LEU A 346 27.58 -38.53 4.04
N PHE A 347 26.51 -38.40 4.83
CA PHE A 347 25.90 -39.53 5.52
C PHE A 347 25.05 -40.38 4.57
N PRO A 348 24.78 -41.67 4.89
CA PRO A 348 23.98 -42.53 4.05
C PRO A 348 22.59 -41.93 3.75
N ASN A 349 22.23 -41.85 2.47
CA ASN A 349 20.98 -41.24 1.96
C ASN A 349 20.84 -39.72 2.19
N GLN A 350 21.93 -39.01 2.50
CA GLN A 350 21.91 -37.55 2.59
C GLN A 350 22.02 -36.92 1.21
N ASP A 351 21.17 -35.93 0.92
CA ASP A 351 21.27 -35.16 -0.32
C ASP A 351 22.52 -34.26 -0.31
N PRO A 352 23.36 -34.26 -1.36
CA PRO A 352 24.56 -33.44 -1.42
C PRO A 352 24.30 -31.93 -1.28
N ASN A 353 23.24 -31.39 -1.89
CA ASN A 353 22.93 -29.97 -1.81
C ASN A 353 22.48 -29.61 -0.38
N GLN A 354 21.63 -30.44 0.22
CA GLN A 354 21.23 -30.31 1.61
C GLN A 354 22.41 -30.41 2.57
N ALA A 355 23.38 -31.29 2.28
CA ALA A 355 24.59 -31.42 3.08
C ALA A 355 25.42 -30.13 3.07
N PHE A 356 25.55 -29.43 1.94
CA PHE A 356 26.24 -28.14 1.89
C PHE A 356 25.51 -27.02 2.63
N LEU A 357 24.18 -27.03 2.61
CA LEU A 357 23.34 -26.06 3.35
C LEU A 357 23.34 -26.30 4.87
N SER A 358 23.56 -27.55 5.29
CA SER A 358 23.57 -27.97 6.71
C SER A 358 24.97 -28.18 7.29
N ALA A 359 26.02 -28.07 6.47
CA ALA A 359 27.40 -28.32 6.87
C ALA A 359 27.85 -27.37 7.99
N THR A 360 28.18 -27.92 9.15
CA THR A 360 28.84 -27.21 10.24
C THR A 360 30.25 -26.77 9.82
N THR A 361 30.67 -25.59 10.27
CA THR A 361 32.06 -25.13 10.12
C THR A 361 32.97 -25.78 11.18
N PRO A 362 34.20 -26.22 10.80
CA PRO A 362 34.79 -26.17 9.47
C PRO A 362 34.37 -27.36 8.55
N PRO A 363 34.38 -27.17 7.21
CA PRO A 363 34.15 -28.25 6.26
C PRO A 363 35.26 -29.31 6.31
N PHE A 364 35.00 -30.48 5.74
CA PHE A 364 35.97 -31.57 5.66
C PHE A 364 37.26 -31.15 4.94
N TYR A 365 37.14 -30.35 3.88
CA TYR A 365 38.27 -29.73 3.19
C TYR A 365 37.86 -28.40 2.55
N GLU A 366 38.76 -27.42 2.58
CA GLU A 366 38.58 -26.13 1.91
C GLU A 366 39.92 -25.58 1.42
N LYS A 367 39.96 -25.07 0.18
CA LYS A 367 41.16 -24.47 -0.41
C LYS A 367 40.80 -23.48 -1.51
N SER A 368 41.41 -22.29 -1.47
CA SER A 368 41.27 -21.27 -2.52
C SER A 368 42.47 -21.21 -3.48
N VAL A 369 42.21 -20.86 -4.74
CA VAL A 369 43.22 -20.61 -5.78
C VAL A 369 42.84 -19.39 -6.62
N PHE A 370 43.85 -18.64 -7.07
CA PHE A 370 43.69 -17.52 -8.02
C PHE A 370 44.10 -17.96 -9.42
N SER A 371 43.32 -17.57 -10.43
CA SER A 371 43.63 -17.80 -11.86
C SER A 371 43.87 -19.26 -12.28
N GLN A 372 43.48 -20.22 -11.43
CA GLN A 372 43.58 -21.65 -11.69
C GLN A 372 42.18 -22.26 -11.62
N THR A 373 41.88 -23.20 -12.52
CA THR A 373 40.59 -23.88 -12.60
C THR A 373 40.65 -25.33 -12.14
N SER A 374 41.66 -25.67 -11.33
CA SER A 374 41.82 -27.01 -10.77
C SER A 374 42.60 -27.02 -9.46
N ILE A 375 42.27 -27.95 -8.57
CA ILE A 375 42.98 -28.24 -7.33
C ILE A 375 43.29 -29.75 -7.26
N LEU A 376 44.53 -30.08 -6.90
CA LEU A 376 44.93 -31.44 -6.56
C LEU A 376 44.66 -31.73 -5.08
N TYR A 377 43.85 -32.74 -4.80
CA TYR A 377 43.66 -33.36 -3.49
C TYR A 377 44.65 -34.52 -3.35
N GLY A 378 45.63 -34.36 -2.46
CA GLY A 378 46.81 -35.21 -2.36
C GLY A 378 46.89 -36.05 -1.08
N PRO A 379 47.95 -36.86 -0.94
CA PRO A 379 48.13 -37.76 0.22
C PRO A 379 48.37 -37.05 1.55
N THR A 380 48.61 -35.73 1.54
CA THR A 380 48.77 -34.89 2.73
C THR A 380 47.46 -34.24 3.19
N ASP A 381 46.42 -34.29 2.36
CA ASP A 381 45.08 -33.80 2.69
C ASP A 381 44.33 -34.87 3.52
N PRO A 382 43.17 -34.54 4.13
CA PRO A 382 42.42 -35.48 4.96
C PRO A 382 42.21 -36.85 4.31
N LEU A 383 42.17 -37.91 5.12
CA LEU A 383 42.03 -39.27 4.57
C LEU A 383 40.57 -39.55 4.20
N LEU A 384 40.34 -40.03 2.98
CA LEU A 384 39.03 -40.50 2.54
C LEU A 384 38.81 -41.95 3.03
N GLU A 385 37.65 -42.23 3.61
CA GLU A 385 37.31 -43.54 4.16
C GLU A 385 36.58 -44.42 3.15
N ASP A 386 36.92 -45.71 3.15
CA ASP A 386 36.33 -46.70 2.24
C ASP A 386 34.81 -46.81 2.40
N GLY A 387 34.09 -46.76 1.28
CA GLY A 387 32.63 -46.83 1.23
C GLY A 387 31.90 -45.54 1.63
N LYS A 388 32.61 -44.48 2.05
CA LYS A 388 32.00 -43.16 2.30
C LYS A 388 31.81 -42.37 1.00
N SER A 389 30.83 -41.47 1.03
CA SER A 389 30.58 -40.52 -0.06
C SER A 389 30.90 -39.09 0.39
N TYR A 390 31.37 -38.28 -0.55
CA TYR A 390 31.80 -36.91 -0.31
C TYR A 390 31.17 -36.00 -1.35
N ALA A 391 30.70 -34.83 -0.92
CA ALA A 391 30.18 -33.80 -1.80
C ALA A 391 31.16 -32.64 -1.90
N TRP A 392 31.22 -31.99 -3.05
CA TRP A 392 32.12 -30.88 -3.34
C TRP A 392 31.43 -29.77 -4.15
N GLN A 393 31.87 -28.53 -3.95
CA GLN A 393 31.38 -27.32 -4.63
C GLN A 393 32.54 -26.34 -4.85
N VAL A 394 32.45 -25.54 -5.91
CA VAL A 394 33.38 -24.44 -6.19
C VAL A 394 32.64 -23.11 -6.10
N ILE A 395 33.26 -22.11 -5.47
CA ILE A 395 32.72 -20.76 -5.31
C ILE A 395 33.64 -19.77 -6.03
N ALA A 396 33.11 -19.03 -7.00
CA ALA A 396 33.82 -17.96 -7.70
C ALA A 396 33.58 -16.60 -7.03
N LYS A 397 34.64 -15.79 -6.91
CA LYS A 397 34.55 -14.43 -6.38
C LYS A 397 35.51 -13.51 -7.13
N ASP A 398 35.07 -12.30 -7.43
CA ASP A 398 35.91 -11.24 -8.01
C ASP A 398 35.81 -9.98 -7.15
N ASP A 399 36.80 -9.80 -6.28
CA ASP A 399 36.84 -8.67 -5.37
C ASP A 399 37.32 -7.36 -6.02
N GLU A 400 37.95 -7.43 -7.19
CA GLU A 400 38.61 -6.31 -7.86
C GLU A 400 37.67 -5.59 -8.81
N LEU A 401 36.98 -6.32 -9.69
CA LEU A 401 36.03 -5.75 -10.64
C LEU A 401 34.59 -5.73 -10.11
N LYS A 402 34.37 -6.26 -8.90
CA LYS A 402 33.04 -6.39 -8.26
C LYS A 402 32.02 -7.09 -9.17
N THR A 403 32.50 -8.07 -9.93
CA THR A 403 31.70 -8.85 -10.85
C THR A 403 30.63 -9.64 -10.08
N SER A 404 29.36 -9.46 -10.43
CA SER A 404 28.26 -10.21 -9.81
C SER A 404 28.09 -11.57 -10.49
N PHE A 405 28.21 -12.63 -9.70
CA PHE A 405 27.95 -14.00 -10.12
C PHE A 405 26.57 -14.45 -9.64
N GLN A 406 25.85 -15.17 -10.49
CA GLN A 406 24.64 -15.89 -10.11
C GLN A 406 24.97 -16.86 -8.97
N ASN A 407 24.00 -17.08 -8.07
CA ASN A 407 24.13 -18.00 -6.93
C ASN A 407 25.35 -17.68 -6.03
N ASP A 408 25.71 -16.40 -5.90
CA ASP A 408 26.92 -15.94 -5.19
C ASP A 408 28.20 -16.63 -5.68
N GLY A 409 28.26 -17.00 -6.96
CA GLY A 409 29.39 -17.70 -7.58
C GLY A 409 29.48 -19.18 -7.22
N ARG A 410 28.51 -19.75 -6.50
CA ARG A 410 28.48 -21.16 -6.11
C ARG A 410 28.06 -22.02 -7.30
N SER A 411 28.89 -23.01 -7.65
CA SER A 411 28.55 -24.05 -8.63
C SER A 411 27.41 -24.95 -8.14
N GLU A 412 26.90 -25.81 -9.01
CA GLU A 412 26.17 -27.00 -8.59
C GLU A 412 26.99 -27.81 -7.56
N VAL A 413 26.30 -28.48 -6.63
CA VAL A 413 26.96 -29.43 -5.75
C VAL A 413 27.11 -30.75 -6.47
N CYS A 414 28.33 -31.27 -6.46
CA CYS A 414 28.62 -32.58 -7.00
C CYS A 414 29.11 -33.55 -5.92
N TRP A 415 29.12 -34.86 -6.20
CA TRP A 415 29.49 -35.87 -5.22
C TRP A 415 30.16 -37.08 -5.87
N PHE A 416 30.90 -37.85 -5.05
CA PHE A 416 31.52 -39.12 -5.45
C PHE A 416 31.56 -40.09 -4.27
N THR A 417 31.66 -41.39 -4.55
CA THR A 417 31.90 -42.43 -3.54
C THR A 417 33.35 -42.89 -3.59
N TRP A 418 33.98 -43.00 -2.43
CA TRP A 418 35.35 -43.47 -2.31
C TRP A 418 35.40 -44.98 -2.10
N LYS A 419 36.20 -45.69 -2.91
CA LYS A 419 36.48 -47.11 -2.72
C LYS A 419 37.98 -47.35 -2.69
N SER A 420 38.47 -47.89 -1.59
CA SER A 420 39.84 -48.37 -1.50
C SER A 420 39.98 -49.62 -2.39
N GLN A 421 41.06 -49.70 -3.16
CA GLN A 421 41.36 -50.91 -3.91
C GLN A 421 41.77 -52.02 -2.94
N GLU A 422 40.91 -53.02 -2.75
CA GLU A 422 41.29 -54.25 -2.05
C GLU A 422 42.38 -54.98 -2.86
N GLN A 423 43.54 -55.20 -2.22
CA GLN A 423 44.49 -56.18 -2.73
C GLN A 423 43.84 -57.58 -2.70
N PRO A 424 44.02 -58.41 -3.75
CA PRO A 424 43.36 -59.70 -3.84
C PRO A 424 43.88 -60.65 -2.75
N GLY A 425 43.05 -60.90 -1.73
CA GLY A 425 43.29 -61.84 -0.63
C GLY A 425 42.19 -62.91 -0.54
N ILE A 426 42.48 -64.09 -1.11
CA ILE A 426 41.97 -65.46 -0.85
C ILE A 426 40.47 -65.64 -0.49
N PRO A 427 39.68 -66.42 -1.28
CA PRO A 427 38.26 -66.60 -1.04
C PRO A 427 37.97 -67.56 0.14
N VAL A 428 37.10 -67.14 1.06
CA VAL A 428 36.40 -68.03 2.00
C VAL A 428 34.92 -68.02 1.64
N LEU A 429 34.40 -69.21 1.29
CA LEU A 429 32.98 -69.46 1.08
C LEU A 429 32.22 -69.37 2.41
N VAL A 430 31.26 -68.45 2.51
CA VAL A 430 30.10 -68.64 3.41
C VAL A 430 28.81 -68.27 2.67
N THR A 431 27.93 -69.25 2.67
CA THR A 431 26.66 -69.36 1.95
C THR A 431 25.61 -68.34 2.44
N ALA A 432 24.92 -67.74 1.49
CA ALA A 432 23.86 -66.75 1.69
C ALA A 432 22.62 -67.30 2.44
N VAL A 433 22.02 -66.46 3.27
CA VAL A 433 20.60 -66.54 3.65
C VAL A 433 19.90 -65.27 3.17
N LYS A 434 18.86 -65.47 2.36
CA LYS A 434 18.02 -64.44 1.74
C LYS A 434 17.14 -63.76 2.78
N GLU A 435 17.13 -62.43 2.80
CA GLU A 435 15.95 -61.65 3.21
C GLU A 435 15.33 -60.98 1.97
N ASN A 436 14.07 -61.30 1.73
CA ASN A 436 13.25 -60.71 0.68
C ASN A 436 12.81 -59.31 1.12
N LYS A 437 13.24 -58.27 0.40
CA LYS A 437 12.57 -56.95 0.40
C LYS A 437 12.20 -56.58 -1.04
N PRO A 438 11.03 -55.94 -1.26
CA PRO A 438 10.43 -55.84 -2.59
C PRO A 438 11.25 -54.94 -3.51
N THR A 439 11.44 -55.40 -4.74
CA THR A 439 12.03 -54.62 -5.83
C THR A 439 11.02 -53.56 -6.29
N ALA A 440 11.04 -52.38 -5.67
CA ALA A 440 10.51 -51.19 -6.32
C ALA A 440 11.58 -50.69 -7.29
N LYS A 441 11.33 -50.85 -8.60
CA LYS A 441 12.10 -50.15 -9.63
C LYS A 441 11.89 -48.66 -9.41
N PHE A 442 12.90 -47.96 -8.90
CA PHE A 442 12.90 -46.49 -8.88
C PHE A 442 13.31 -46.00 -10.26
N THR A 443 12.36 -45.39 -10.95
CA THR A 443 12.60 -44.52 -12.10
C THR A 443 13.20 -43.22 -11.55
N ILE A 444 14.39 -42.84 -12.04
CA ILE A 444 14.98 -41.53 -11.78
C ILE A 444 14.07 -40.49 -12.44
N VAL A 445 13.48 -39.60 -11.64
CA VAL A 445 12.74 -38.43 -12.11
C VAL A 445 13.57 -37.19 -11.72
N PRO A 446 13.84 -36.26 -12.65
CA PRO A 446 14.68 -35.08 -12.42
C PRO A 446 14.19 -34.21 -11.26
N GLY A 447 15.14 -33.52 -10.61
CA GLY A 447 14.99 -32.79 -9.35
C GLY A 447 13.78 -31.85 -9.30
N PHE A 448 12.88 -32.14 -8.38
CA PHE A 448 11.79 -31.23 -8.05
C PHE A 448 12.28 -30.29 -6.93
N MET A 449 12.13 -28.98 -7.10
CA MET A 449 12.27 -28.02 -5.99
C MET A 449 11.22 -28.34 -4.93
N PRO A 450 11.55 -28.35 -3.61
CA PRO A 450 10.60 -28.65 -2.55
C PRO A 450 9.43 -27.67 -2.59
N GLN A 451 8.33 -28.11 -3.18
CA GLN A 451 7.14 -27.31 -3.35
C GLN A 451 6.11 -27.75 -2.32
N SER A 452 5.61 -26.80 -1.54
CA SER A 452 4.55 -27.06 -0.57
C SER A 452 3.30 -26.27 -0.95
N THR A 453 2.17 -26.70 -0.40
CA THR A 453 0.89 -26.02 -0.59
C THR A 453 0.29 -25.68 0.76
N VAL A 454 -0.06 -24.42 0.96
CA VAL A 454 -0.80 -23.97 2.16
C VAL A 454 -2.08 -23.28 1.72
N LYS A 455 -3.22 -23.74 2.20
CA LYS A 455 -4.54 -23.19 1.89
C LYS A 455 -5.37 -22.94 3.13
N GLY A 456 -6.41 -22.13 3.00
CA GLY A 456 -7.37 -21.89 4.07
C GLY A 456 -8.41 -20.84 3.69
N LYS A 457 -9.21 -20.42 4.66
CA LYS A 457 -10.15 -19.29 4.54
C LYS A 457 -9.86 -18.24 5.59
N LEU A 458 -9.55 -17.03 5.15
CA LEU A 458 -9.36 -15.88 6.01
C LEU A 458 -10.69 -15.15 6.21
N LEU A 459 -11.11 -15.06 7.46
CA LEU A 459 -12.28 -14.33 7.92
C LEU A 459 -11.82 -13.10 8.71
N TYR A 460 -12.66 -12.08 8.82
CA TYR A 460 -12.46 -10.95 9.71
C TYR A 460 -13.52 -10.88 10.82
N LYS A 461 -13.17 -10.26 11.94
CA LYS A 461 -14.09 -9.98 13.06
C LYS A 461 -13.65 -8.74 13.87
N PHE A 462 -14.58 -8.08 14.56
CA PHE A 462 -14.24 -7.08 15.58
C PHE A 462 -14.01 -7.74 16.94
N LYS A 463 -12.98 -7.29 17.66
CA LYS A 463 -12.62 -7.86 18.97
C LYS A 463 -13.65 -7.41 20.02
N GLY A 464 -14.51 -8.33 20.46
CA GLY A 464 -15.55 -8.07 21.47
C GLY A 464 -16.99 -8.32 21.03
N ASP A 465 -17.23 -8.80 19.80
CA ASP A 465 -18.55 -9.21 19.31
C ASP A 465 -19.05 -10.48 20.04
N ASN A 466 -19.66 -10.28 21.21
CA ASN A 466 -20.69 -11.13 21.77
C ASN A 466 -22.02 -10.39 21.65
N ASN A 467 -22.52 -10.21 20.42
CA ASN A 467 -23.85 -9.65 20.23
C ASN A 467 -24.90 -10.69 20.63
N SER A 468 -25.65 -10.32 21.66
CA SER A 468 -26.90 -10.84 22.17
C SER A 468 -27.79 -11.55 21.13
N VAL A 469 -27.65 -12.87 20.99
CA VAL A 469 -28.70 -13.71 20.41
C VAL A 469 -29.63 -14.14 21.55
N ARG A 470 -30.93 -13.88 21.38
CA ARG A 470 -32.01 -14.32 22.27
C ARG A 470 -31.81 -15.80 22.65
N LYS A 471 -31.96 -16.11 23.94
CA LYS A 471 -32.08 -17.49 24.45
C LYS A 471 -33.15 -18.25 23.64
N VAL A 472 -32.71 -19.18 22.82
CA VAL A 472 -33.54 -20.33 22.42
C VAL A 472 -33.17 -21.47 23.37
N LYS A 473 -34.14 -21.93 24.16
CA LYS A 473 -34.02 -23.13 24.98
C LYS A 473 -34.17 -24.36 24.08
N SER A 474 -33.38 -25.39 24.42
CA SER A 474 -33.49 -26.81 24.03
C SER A 474 -33.13 -27.11 22.57
N GLY A 475 -32.31 -28.11 22.26
CA GLY A 475 -31.67 -29.14 23.07
C GLY A 475 -30.80 -30.01 22.14
N VAL A 476 -30.20 -31.05 22.72
CA VAL A 476 -29.22 -31.98 22.14
C VAL A 476 -27.78 -31.55 22.43
N GLU A 477 -27.32 -32.05 23.58
CA GLU A 477 -25.92 -32.30 23.88
C GLU A 477 -25.29 -33.12 22.76
N ASN A 478 -24.17 -32.63 22.22
CA ASN A 478 -23.05 -33.50 21.89
C ASN A 478 -21.77 -32.78 22.35
N SER A 479 -21.31 -33.28 23.49
CA SER A 479 -20.07 -32.99 24.18
C SER A 479 -18.84 -33.08 23.28
N ASN A 480 -18.02 -32.02 23.29
CA ASN A 480 -16.55 -32.08 23.29
C ASN A 480 -15.96 -30.68 23.61
N VAL A 481 -16.40 -30.07 24.71
CA VAL A 481 -15.72 -28.90 25.28
C VAL A 481 -14.72 -29.39 26.32
N LYS A 482 -13.46 -29.56 25.92
CA LYS A 482 -12.33 -29.52 26.86
C LYS A 482 -11.81 -28.09 26.92
N VAL A 483 -12.23 -27.36 27.95
CA VAL A 483 -11.47 -26.21 28.44
C VAL A 483 -10.19 -26.75 29.06
N TYR A 484 -8.99 -26.32 28.63
CA TYR A 484 -7.78 -26.52 29.41
C TYR A 484 -6.74 -25.40 29.33
N ASN A 485 -6.11 -25.26 30.48
CA ASN A 485 -5.07 -24.36 31.02
C ASN A 485 -3.77 -24.26 30.16
N PRO A 486 -2.90 -23.24 30.38
CA PRO A 486 -1.77 -22.83 29.53
C PRO A 486 -0.50 -23.71 29.71
N ASN A 487 -0.64 -25.03 29.67
CA ASN A 487 0.49 -25.97 29.70
C ASN A 487 0.27 -27.11 28.69
N VAL A 488 0.71 -26.95 27.43
CA VAL A 488 0.84 -28.06 26.47
C VAL A 488 2.13 -27.94 25.65
N LYS A 489 2.75 -29.11 25.48
CA LYS A 489 4.05 -29.46 24.86
C LYS A 489 4.10 -29.26 23.32
N PRO A 490 5.29 -29.35 22.68
CA PRO A 490 5.60 -28.85 21.33
C PRO A 490 4.93 -29.50 20.11
N ASN A 491 3.99 -30.44 20.28
CA ASN A 491 3.40 -31.19 19.16
C ASN A 491 1.90 -30.89 18.95
N ALA A 492 1.42 -29.72 19.38
CA ALA A 492 0.09 -29.23 19.02
C ALA A 492 0.21 -28.02 18.07
N PRO A 493 -0.65 -27.88 17.04
CA PRO A 493 -0.68 -26.70 16.17
C PRO A 493 -0.76 -25.43 17.05
N PRO A 494 0.20 -24.48 17.02
CA PRO A 494 0.26 -23.43 18.01
C PRO A 494 -0.46 -22.16 17.54
N GLY A 495 -1.37 -21.65 18.37
CA GLY A 495 -2.01 -20.34 18.21
C GLY A 495 -3.40 -20.33 18.82
N ALA A 496 -3.71 -19.39 19.72
CA ALA A 496 -5.05 -19.25 20.28
C ALA A 496 -6.04 -19.00 19.13
N SER A 497 -6.79 -20.02 18.73
CA SER A 497 -7.76 -19.91 17.64
C SER A 497 -8.83 -18.92 18.07
N VAL A 498 -8.81 -17.73 17.47
CA VAL A 498 -9.92 -16.77 17.58
C VAL A 498 -11.17 -17.46 17.06
N SER A 499 -12.26 -17.40 17.83
CA SER A 499 -13.51 -18.05 17.44
C SER A 499 -14.02 -17.50 16.09
N VAL A 500 -14.38 -18.41 15.19
CA VAL A 500 -15.01 -18.11 13.90
C VAL A 500 -16.46 -17.65 14.06
N GLU A 501 -17.05 -17.81 15.25
CA GLU A 501 -18.43 -17.39 15.51
C GLU A 501 -18.60 -15.88 15.27
N GLY A 502 -19.50 -15.51 14.35
CA GLY A 502 -19.74 -14.13 13.96
C GLY A 502 -18.66 -13.50 13.06
N ALA A 503 -17.65 -14.26 12.63
CA ALA A 503 -16.67 -13.81 11.66
C ALA A 503 -17.25 -13.83 10.23
N LYS A 504 -16.73 -12.97 9.36
CA LYS A 504 -17.19 -12.82 7.96
C LYS A 504 -16.02 -13.03 6.99
N PRO A 505 -16.27 -13.47 5.75
CA PRO A 505 -15.22 -13.59 4.74
C PRO A 505 -14.43 -12.29 4.55
N LEU A 506 -13.10 -12.38 4.44
CA LEU A 506 -12.23 -11.23 4.13
C LEU A 506 -11.74 -11.31 2.67
N PRO A 507 -12.44 -10.70 1.70
CA PRO A 507 -12.08 -10.80 0.30
C PRO A 507 -11.12 -9.70 -0.18
N GLY A 508 -10.33 -10.01 -1.21
CA GLY A 508 -9.52 -9.03 -1.95
C GLY A 508 -8.34 -8.46 -1.16
N VAL A 509 -7.85 -9.18 -0.15
CA VAL A 509 -6.71 -8.78 0.68
C VAL A 509 -5.49 -9.60 0.34
N SER A 510 -4.34 -8.94 0.18
CA SER A 510 -3.04 -9.59 0.00
C SER A 510 -2.59 -10.25 1.31
N VAL A 511 -2.16 -11.51 1.23
CA VAL A 511 -1.64 -12.27 2.36
C VAL A 511 -0.33 -12.95 1.96
N SER A 512 0.64 -12.94 2.87
CA SER A 512 1.97 -13.52 2.67
C SER A 512 2.25 -14.62 3.67
N LEU A 513 2.96 -15.65 3.24
CA LEU A 513 3.52 -16.69 4.10
C LEU A 513 4.94 -16.27 4.47
N VAL A 514 5.18 -16.02 5.75
CA VAL A 514 6.47 -15.51 6.25
C VAL A 514 7.13 -16.50 7.20
N VAL A 515 8.46 -16.56 7.18
CA VAL A 515 9.25 -17.31 8.16
C VAL A 515 9.36 -16.49 9.44
N THR A 516 8.94 -17.05 10.58
CA THR A 516 9.02 -16.38 11.87
C THR A 516 9.70 -17.30 12.89
N TYR A 517 10.58 -16.72 13.71
CA TYR A 517 11.15 -17.43 14.86
C TYR A 517 10.36 -17.13 16.13
N LEU A 518 10.05 -18.17 16.90
CA LEU A 518 9.42 -18.07 18.20
C LEU A 518 10.40 -18.48 19.29
N PHE A 519 10.40 -17.74 20.38
CA PHE A 519 11.17 -18.02 21.57
C PHE A 519 10.28 -18.59 22.68
N ASN A 520 10.74 -19.68 23.29
CA ASN A 520 10.09 -20.31 24.43
C ASN A 520 11.12 -20.47 25.56
N GLY A 521 10.99 -19.71 26.63
CA GLY A 521 11.98 -19.66 27.69
C GLY A 521 11.81 -18.48 28.63
N THR A 522 12.91 -17.97 29.16
CA THR A 522 12.92 -16.77 30.02
C THR A 522 13.70 -15.66 29.37
N TYR A 523 13.14 -14.44 29.36
CA TYR A 523 13.81 -13.21 28.91
C TYR A 523 13.63 -12.15 30.00
N GLU A 524 14.73 -11.63 30.54
CA GLU A 524 14.73 -10.63 31.64
C GLU A 524 13.86 -11.03 32.84
N GLY A 525 13.89 -12.32 33.20
CA GLY A 525 13.10 -12.88 34.31
C GLY A 525 11.62 -13.14 33.99
N SER A 526 11.12 -12.70 32.83
CA SER A 526 9.75 -12.99 32.37
C SER A 526 9.71 -14.28 31.56
N LYS A 527 8.69 -15.12 31.81
CA LYS A 527 8.44 -16.33 31.00
C LYS A 527 7.82 -15.94 29.65
N GLN A 528 8.45 -16.41 28.58
CA GLN A 528 8.00 -16.30 27.20
C GLN A 528 7.54 -17.67 26.72
N ASN A 529 6.33 -17.75 26.18
CA ASN A 529 5.72 -19.01 25.73
C ASN A 529 5.45 -18.93 24.23
N PHE A 530 6.43 -19.34 23.41
CA PHE A 530 6.35 -19.27 21.94
C PHE A 530 6.03 -17.86 21.40
N SER A 531 6.59 -16.85 22.06
CA SER A 531 6.48 -15.45 21.63
C SER A 531 7.38 -15.19 20.43
N PRO A 532 7.02 -14.32 19.48
CA PRO A 532 7.95 -13.90 18.42
C PRO A 532 9.29 -13.46 19.00
N ALA A 533 10.38 -13.94 18.40
CA ALA A 533 11.72 -13.62 18.86
C ALA A 533 12.03 -12.14 18.57
N ASN A 534 12.52 -11.42 19.57
CA ASN A 534 12.91 -10.02 19.42
C ASN A 534 14.31 -9.89 18.77
N GLN A 535 14.71 -8.66 18.41
CA GLN A 535 16.01 -8.39 17.77
C GLN A 535 17.22 -8.99 18.49
N TYR A 536 17.21 -9.05 19.82
CA TYR A 536 18.32 -9.58 20.61
C TYR A 536 18.37 -11.12 20.57
N GLN A 537 17.20 -11.76 20.55
CA GLN A 537 17.06 -13.21 20.43
C GLN A 537 17.38 -13.68 19.00
N ILE A 538 16.93 -12.92 17.99
CA ILE A 538 17.28 -13.13 16.58
C ILE A 538 18.79 -12.93 16.37
N GLY A 539 19.40 -11.93 17.01
CA GLY A 539 20.84 -11.69 16.93
C GLY A 539 21.72 -12.82 17.50
N ALA A 540 21.15 -13.74 18.27
CA ALA A 540 21.85 -14.96 18.72
C ALA A 540 21.79 -16.10 17.69
N LEU A 541 21.10 -15.92 16.57
CA LEU A 541 21.12 -16.82 15.43
C LEU A 541 22.36 -16.59 14.57
N MET A 542 22.76 -17.63 13.82
CA MET A 542 23.70 -17.46 12.71
C MET A 542 23.15 -16.44 11.70
N SER A 543 24.03 -15.70 11.02
CA SER A 543 23.65 -14.58 10.14
C SER A 543 22.63 -14.97 9.06
N GLU A 544 22.77 -16.14 8.44
CA GLU A 544 21.81 -16.64 7.42
C GLU A 544 20.42 -16.90 8.01
N ASN A 545 20.35 -17.44 9.23
CA ASN A 545 19.08 -17.71 9.91
C ASN A 545 18.42 -16.42 10.43
N ALA A 546 19.23 -15.45 10.86
CA ALA A 546 18.75 -14.12 11.22
C ALA A 546 18.20 -13.37 9.99
N LYS A 547 18.87 -13.48 8.83
CA LYS A 547 18.39 -12.93 7.54
C LYS A 547 17.07 -13.56 7.08
N ALA A 548 16.83 -14.83 7.39
CA ALA A 548 15.58 -15.51 7.09
C ALA A 548 14.40 -15.06 7.98
N SER A 549 14.63 -14.27 9.03
CA SER A 549 13.55 -13.76 9.88
C SER A 549 12.65 -12.81 9.09
N ASP A 550 11.35 -13.06 9.12
CA ASP A 550 10.31 -12.35 8.35
C ASP A 550 10.45 -12.44 6.82
N GLN A 551 11.27 -13.39 6.31
CA GLN A 551 11.36 -13.67 4.88
C GLN A 551 10.00 -14.12 4.34
N VAL A 552 9.55 -13.49 3.24
CA VAL A 552 8.32 -13.85 2.53
C VAL A 552 8.62 -15.01 1.57
N LEU A 553 7.96 -16.15 1.75
CA LEU A 553 8.10 -17.32 0.86
C LEU A 553 7.09 -17.31 -0.28
N ALA A 554 5.90 -16.76 -0.04
CA ALA A 554 4.83 -16.68 -1.03
C ALA A 554 3.84 -15.58 -0.68
N THR A 555 3.15 -15.03 -1.68
CA THR A 555 2.08 -14.04 -1.52
C THR A 555 0.91 -14.39 -2.44
N THR A 556 -0.32 -14.23 -1.95
CA THR A 556 -1.55 -14.45 -2.72
C THR A 556 -2.63 -13.45 -2.30
N ILE A 557 -3.78 -13.45 -2.97
CA ILE A 557 -4.92 -12.57 -2.67
C ILE A 557 -6.13 -13.44 -2.29
N THR A 558 -6.84 -13.06 -1.23
CA THR A 558 -8.05 -13.77 -0.80
C THR A 558 -9.19 -13.61 -1.80
N GLN A 559 -9.92 -14.70 -2.07
CA GLN A 559 -11.08 -14.70 -2.95
C GLN A 559 -12.32 -14.11 -2.27
N ALA A 560 -13.44 -14.02 -2.99
CA ALA A 560 -14.70 -13.46 -2.50
C ALA A 560 -15.24 -14.12 -1.22
N ASP A 561 -14.98 -15.42 -1.03
CA ASP A 561 -15.36 -16.19 0.15
C ASP A 561 -14.25 -16.24 1.22
N GLY A 562 -13.19 -15.45 1.07
CA GLY A 562 -12.04 -15.40 1.96
C GLY A 562 -11.01 -16.51 1.73
N SER A 563 -11.24 -17.43 0.78
CA SER A 563 -10.30 -18.51 0.50
C SER A 563 -8.98 -17.99 -0.07
N PHE A 564 -7.87 -18.64 0.28
CA PHE A 564 -6.54 -18.38 -0.26
C PHE A 564 -5.79 -19.70 -0.45
N VAL A 565 -4.88 -19.71 -1.41
CA VAL A 565 -3.98 -20.84 -1.70
C VAL A 565 -2.61 -20.27 -2.04
N PHE A 566 -1.60 -20.70 -1.29
CA PHE A 566 -0.19 -20.62 -1.67
C PHE A 566 0.15 -21.95 -2.34
N ASP A 567 0.09 -21.95 -3.67
CA ASP A 567 0.27 -23.15 -4.46
C ASP A 567 1.73 -23.26 -4.90
N HIS A 568 2.29 -24.46 -4.81
CA HIS A 568 3.64 -24.79 -5.30
C HIS A 568 4.75 -23.81 -4.88
N PHE A 569 4.68 -23.23 -3.67
CA PHE A 569 5.72 -22.32 -3.21
C PHE A 569 6.97 -23.08 -2.81
N ILE A 570 8.14 -22.50 -3.07
CA ILE A 570 9.42 -23.08 -2.67
C ILE A 570 9.48 -23.03 -1.14
N ASN A 571 9.55 -24.22 -0.53
CA ASN A 571 9.67 -24.40 0.90
C ASN A 571 11.08 -24.94 1.22
N PRO A 572 12.05 -24.06 1.49
CA PRO A 572 13.45 -24.44 1.56
C PRO A 572 13.89 -25.00 2.93
N TYR A 573 13.00 -25.02 3.93
CA TYR A 573 13.35 -25.39 5.30
C TYR A 573 12.73 -26.74 5.68
N GLU A 574 13.52 -27.66 6.23
CA GLU A 574 13.03 -28.98 6.70
C GLU A 574 12.88 -29.06 8.23
N ASP A 575 13.32 -28.03 8.94
CA ASP A 575 13.51 -27.96 10.39
C ASP A 575 12.47 -27.07 11.08
N TYR A 576 11.25 -27.03 10.54
CA TYR A 576 10.12 -26.38 11.20
C TYR A 576 9.80 -27.05 12.55
N GLY A 577 9.39 -26.24 13.52
CA GLY A 577 9.28 -26.66 14.91
C GLY A 577 10.50 -26.24 15.71
N LYS A 578 10.98 -27.09 16.64
CA LYS A 578 12.12 -26.73 17.50
C LYS A 578 13.39 -26.69 16.66
N PHE A 579 13.90 -25.49 16.44
CA PHE A 579 15.04 -25.20 15.59
C PHE A 579 16.36 -25.17 16.38
N LEU A 580 16.37 -24.53 17.55
CA LEU A 580 17.52 -24.51 18.45
C LEU A 580 17.11 -24.76 19.90
N GLN A 581 18.00 -25.42 20.64
CA GLN A 581 17.82 -25.71 22.06
C GLN A 581 18.71 -24.81 22.91
N SER A 582 18.17 -24.31 24.02
CA SER A 582 18.95 -23.62 25.06
C SER A 582 19.80 -22.44 24.54
N VAL A 583 19.19 -21.61 23.70
CA VAL A 583 19.78 -20.36 23.20
C VAL A 583 19.96 -19.37 24.36
N SER A 584 21.18 -18.88 24.52
CA SER A 584 21.56 -17.85 25.48
C SER A 584 22.48 -16.82 24.82
N PRO A 585 22.47 -15.56 25.27
CA PRO A 585 23.35 -14.53 24.71
C PRO A 585 24.82 -14.79 25.03
N ASN A 586 25.70 -14.34 24.13
CA ASN A 586 27.13 -14.26 24.38
C ASN A 586 27.43 -12.97 25.17
N GLY A 587 27.57 -13.07 26.50
CA GLY A 587 27.99 -11.97 27.38
C GLY A 587 27.01 -11.60 28.50
N ASP A 588 27.48 -10.79 29.46
CA ASP A 588 26.83 -10.55 30.77
C ASP A 588 25.66 -9.53 30.77
N VAL A 589 25.35 -8.88 29.64
CA VAL A 589 24.47 -7.70 29.62
C VAL A 589 22.98 -8.06 29.42
N LEU A 590 22.67 -9.15 28.73
CA LEU A 590 21.29 -9.60 28.48
C LEU A 590 21.09 -11.00 29.05
N LYS A 591 19.94 -11.27 29.67
CA LYS A 591 19.65 -12.56 30.30
C LYS A 591 18.44 -13.21 29.65
N PHE A 592 18.70 -14.05 28.66
CA PHE A 592 17.69 -14.97 28.17
C PHE A 592 18.22 -16.40 28.04
N ASN A 593 17.32 -17.35 28.24
CA ASN A 593 17.61 -18.77 28.10
C ASN A 593 16.31 -19.47 27.67
N GLY A 594 16.35 -20.16 26.54
CA GLY A 594 15.17 -20.83 26.01
C GLY A 594 15.42 -21.57 24.71
N ASP A 595 14.37 -22.22 24.23
CA ASP A 595 14.35 -22.87 22.93
C ASP A 595 13.85 -21.91 21.85
N MET A 596 14.40 -22.02 20.65
CA MET A 596 13.96 -21.27 19.47
C MET A 596 13.25 -22.21 18.50
N TYR A 597 12.15 -21.74 17.93
CA TYR A 597 11.32 -22.48 17.00
C TYR A 597 11.22 -21.74 15.68
N ARG A 598 11.37 -22.43 14.56
CA ARG A 598 11.11 -21.89 13.22
C ARG A 598 9.71 -22.31 12.80
N VAL A 599 8.88 -21.35 12.40
CA VAL A 599 7.52 -21.60 11.93
C VAL A 599 7.21 -20.72 10.73
N LEU A 600 6.20 -21.11 9.97
CA LEU A 600 5.56 -20.21 9.02
C LEU A 600 4.42 -19.47 9.70
N ARG A 601 4.19 -18.21 9.33
CA ARG A 601 3.03 -17.43 9.76
C ARG A 601 2.35 -16.78 8.57
N LEU A 602 1.03 -16.62 8.68
CA LEU A 602 0.26 -15.87 7.71
C LEU A 602 0.26 -14.39 8.08
N LYS A 603 0.88 -13.56 7.25
CA LYS A 603 0.89 -12.10 7.37
C LYS A 603 -0.18 -11.50 6.48
N VAL A 604 -1.06 -10.68 7.06
CA VAL A 604 -2.10 -9.95 6.32
C VAL A 604 -1.54 -8.60 5.89
N ASN A 605 -1.40 -8.38 4.59
CA ASN A 605 -0.83 -7.15 4.03
C ASN A 605 -1.91 -6.09 3.84
N ASN A 606 -2.54 -5.67 4.94
CA ASN A 606 -3.53 -4.61 4.93
C ASN A 606 -3.46 -3.75 6.20
N GLN A 607 -3.58 -2.44 6.02
CA GLN A 607 -3.47 -1.47 7.11
C GLN A 607 -4.61 -1.52 8.15
N TYR A 608 -5.77 -2.11 7.84
CA TYR A 608 -6.94 -2.15 8.73
C TYR A 608 -7.17 -3.50 9.41
N TYR A 609 -6.41 -4.53 9.03
CA TYR A 609 -6.57 -5.90 9.54
C TYR A 609 -5.29 -6.39 10.16
N LEU A 610 -5.41 -7.31 11.11
CA LEU A 610 -4.29 -7.92 11.80
C LEU A 610 -4.01 -9.33 11.29
N SER A 611 -2.78 -9.77 11.47
CA SER A 611 -2.35 -11.11 11.11
C SER A 611 -2.81 -12.12 12.18
N PRO A 612 -3.39 -13.27 11.80
CA PRO A 612 -3.80 -14.30 12.74
C PRO A 612 -2.59 -14.87 13.49
N ASP A 613 -2.77 -15.19 14.77
CA ASP A 613 -1.73 -15.75 15.64
C ASP A 613 -1.51 -17.26 15.39
N ILE A 614 -1.50 -17.69 14.12
CA ILE A 614 -1.32 -19.09 13.73
C ILE A 614 0.13 -19.37 13.37
N ASN A 615 0.68 -20.40 13.99
CA ASN A 615 2.00 -20.92 13.65
C ASN A 615 1.82 -22.19 12.80
N ILE A 616 2.42 -22.20 11.63
CA ILE A 616 2.24 -23.22 10.61
C ILE A 616 3.53 -24.01 10.52
N ILE A 617 3.40 -25.33 10.68
CA ILE A 617 4.47 -26.29 10.41
C ILE A 617 4.07 -27.00 9.12
N ALA A 618 4.77 -26.70 8.04
CA ALA A 618 4.62 -27.34 6.75
C ALA A 618 6.01 -27.75 6.31
N ASN A 619 6.30 -29.05 6.36
CA ASN A 619 7.57 -29.56 5.85
C ASN A 619 7.57 -29.49 4.31
N PRO A 620 8.74 -29.60 3.65
CA PRO A 620 8.79 -29.73 2.21
C PRO A 620 7.81 -30.78 1.71
N TRP A 621 7.14 -30.49 0.58
CA TRP A 621 6.13 -31.36 -0.04
C TRP A 621 4.81 -31.49 0.71
N ASP A 622 4.64 -30.83 1.85
CA ASP A 622 3.37 -30.87 2.58
C ASP A 622 2.29 -30.07 1.85
N GLU A 623 1.07 -30.61 1.89
CA GLU A 623 -0.16 -29.85 1.70
C GLU A 623 -0.82 -29.62 3.06
N LYS A 624 -1.00 -28.36 3.45
CA LYS A 624 -1.68 -27.96 4.68
C LYS A 624 -2.92 -27.12 4.41
N ASP A 625 -4.02 -27.55 5.00
CA ASP A 625 -5.25 -26.77 5.11
C ASP A 625 -5.36 -26.20 6.53
N LEU A 626 -5.37 -24.87 6.63
CA LEU A 626 -5.49 -24.14 7.89
C LEU A 626 -6.95 -24.01 8.36
N GLY A 627 -7.91 -24.43 7.53
CA GLY A 627 -9.34 -24.25 7.79
C GLY A 627 -9.72 -22.77 7.81
N GLU A 628 -10.66 -22.43 8.68
CA GLU A 628 -11.11 -21.05 8.89
C GLU A 628 -10.28 -20.37 9.97
N ILE A 629 -9.64 -19.26 9.60
CA ILE A 629 -8.79 -18.46 10.48
C ILE A 629 -9.30 -17.02 10.49
N VAL A 630 -9.20 -16.36 11.64
CA VAL A 630 -9.79 -15.04 11.86
C VAL A 630 -8.71 -13.98 12.02
N SER A 631 -8.85 -12.90 11.26
CA SER A 631 -8.13 -11.64 11.39
C SER A 631 -8.98 -10.64 12.17
N TYR A 632 -8.43 -9.99 13.18
CA TYR A 632 -9.13 -8.89 13.83
C TYR A 632 -9.00 -7.60 13.03
N VAL A 633 -10.09 -6.83 12.99
CA VAL A 633 -10.07 -5.45 12.52
C VAL A 633 -9.37 -4.58 13.55
N LYS A 634 -8.41 -3.76 13.11
CA LYS A 634 -7.77 -2.71 13.92
C LYS A 634 -8.83 -1.71 14.38
N SER A 635 -9.36 -1.93 15.59
CA SER A 635 -10.60 -1.31 16.03
C SER A 635 -10.51 -0.64 17.40
N TYR A 636 -11.39 0.33 17.61
CA TYR A 636 -11.52 1.11 18.84
C TYR A 636 -12.99 1.46 19.13
N ASN A 637 -13.23 1.99 20.32
CA ASN A 637 -14.52 2.55 20.71
C ASN A 637 -14.43 4.08 20.85
N LEU A 638 -15.48 4.79 20.49
CA LEU A 638 -15.59 6.24 20.64
C LEU A 638 -16.75 6.59 21.55
N GLU A 639 -16.45 7.22 22.67
CA GLU A 639 -17.45 7.83 23.55
C GLU A 639 -17.62 9.31 23.20
N VAL A 640 -18.78 9.67 22.68
CA VAL A 640 -19.12 11.05 22.34
C VAL A 640 -19.94 11.66 23.46
N THR A 641 -19.49 12.79 24.00
CA THR A 641 -20.21 13.52 25.05
C THR A 641 -20.80 14.80 24.47
N ALA A 642 -22.12 14.97 24.54
CA ALA A 642 -22.76 16.23 24.19
C ALA A 642 -22.72 17.18 25.38
N GLN A 643 -22.29 18.43 25.15
CA GLN A 643 -22.21 19.45 26.20
C GLN A 643 -22.45 20.84 25.64
N TRP A 644 -22.74 21.81 26.51
CA TRP A 644 -22.80 23.21 26.12
C TRP A 644 -21.40 23.76 25.78
N ILE A 645 -21.33 24.68 24.81
CA ILE A 645 -20.11 25.41 24.49
C ILE A 645 -19.60 26.21 25.71
N LYS A 646 -18.29 26.14 25.98
CA LYS A 646 -17.67 26.88 27.09
C LYS A 646 -17.29 28.30 26.63
N GLY A 647 -17.65 29.32 27.42
CA GLY A 647 -17.13 30.68 27.26
C GLY A 647 -17.77 31.56 26.18
N ALA A 648 -18.92 31.20 25.63
CA ALA A 648 -19.66 32.09 24.73
C ALA A 648 -20.44 33.16 25.53
N MET A 649 -20.29 34.43 25.15
CA MET A 649 -20.93 35.60 25.82
C MET A 649 -22.46 35.51 25.90
N ASP A 650 -23.09 34.68 25.07
CA ASP A 650 -24.56 34.52 24.98
C ASP A 650 -25.12 33.38 25.84
N VAL A 651 -24.29 32.66 26.60
CA VAL A 651 -24.70 31.49 27.39
C VAL A 651 -24.89 31.91 28.86
N LYS A 652 -26.15 32.13 29.25
CA LYS A 652 -26.59 32.48 30.63
C LYS A 652 -26.03 31.49 31.68
N GLU A 653 -25.97 31.89 32.95
CA GLU A 653 -25.60 31.09 34.15
C GLU A 653 -26.43 29.79 34.40
N GLY A 654 -27.15 29.25 33.42
CA GLY A 654 -27.92 28.00 33.51
C GLY A 654 -27.59 26.93 32.46
N TYR A 655 -26.84 27.24 31.41
CA TYR A 655 -26.47 26.30 30.35
C TYR A 655 -25.05 25.80 30.55
N GLN A 656 -24.84 25.03 31.61
CA GLN A 656 -23.57 24.38 31.93
C GLN A 656 -23.77 22.87 32.04
N GLY A 657 -22.76 22.10 31.64
CA GLY A 657 -22.75 20.65 31.79
C GLY A 657 -23.13 19.87 30.53
N LYS A 658 -23.35 18.57 30.73
CA LYS A 658 -23.55 17.57 29.67
C LYS A 658 -25.03 17.43 29.33
N LEU A 659 -25.32 17.06 28.08
CA LEU A 659 -26.66 17.04 27.50
C LEU A 659 -27.13 15.62 27.20
N ASN A 660 -28.25 15.25 27.81
CA ASN A 660 -28.97 14.01 27.52
C ASN A 660 -29.96 14.20 26.37
N ASN A 661 -30.38 13.08 25.78
CA ASN A 661 -31.35 13.04 24.69
C ASN A 661 -30.89 13.76 23.42
N VAL A 662 -29.58 13.88 23.20
CA VAL A 662 -29.00 14.42 21.97
C VAL A 662 -28.80 13.29 20.98
N LYS A 663 -29.46 13.38 19.81
CA LYS A 663 -29.27 12.41 18.74
C LYS A 663 -27.97 12.71 18.00
N VAL A 664 -27.02 11.78 18.09
CA VAL A 664 -25.71 11.87 17.47
C VAL A 664 -25.58 10.82 16.37
N GLN A 665 -25.09 11.24 15.22
CA GLN A 665 -24.74 10.39 14.09
C GLN A 665 -23.24 10.45 13.84
N LEU A 666 -22.63 9.29 13.65
CA LEU A 666 -21.28 9.12 13.15
C LEU A 666 -21.37 8.72 11.68
N TYR A 667 -20.70 9.43 10.79
CA TYR A 667 -20.72 9.14 9.36
C TYR A 667 -19.36 9.34 8.70
N ARG A 668 -19.16 8.71 7.54
CA ARG A 668 -18.04 8.94 6.62
C ARG A 668 -18.56 9.59 5.33
N ASN A 669 -17.75 10.44 4.69
CA ASN A 669 -18.13 11.02 3.39
C ASN A 669 -17.92 10.01 2.25
N THR A 670 -16.88 9.19 2.36
CA THR A 670 -16.49 8.15 1.41
C THR A 670 -16.24 6.83 2.15
N ALA A 671 -16.36 5.70 1.46
CA ALA A 671 -15.95 4.41 2.00
C ALA A 671 -14.47 4.19 1.65
N PRO A 672 -13.53 4.19 2.61
CA PRO A 672 -12.15 3.85 2.32
C PRO A 672 -12.07 2.39 1.85
N SER A 673 -11.13 2.12 0.93
CA SER A 673 -10.93 0.76 0.42
C SER A 673 -10.60 -0.21 1.56
N HIS A 674 -11.14 -1.42 1.47
CA HIS A 674 -10.94 -2.52 2.42
C HIS A 674 -11.46 -2.29 3.85
N VAL A 675 -12.01 -1.13 4.20
CA VAL A 675 -12.70 -0.96 5.49
C VAL A 675 -13.97 -1.83 5.53
N PRO A 676 -14.19 -2.63 6.59
CA PRO A 676 -15.36 -3.49 6.70
C PRO A 676 -16.68 -2.75 6.53
N ALA A 677 -17.58 -3.33 5.74
CA ALA A 677 -18.88 -2.73 5.46
C ALA A 677 -19.84 -2.73 6.66
N ASP A 678 -19.49 -3.42 7.74
CA ASP A 678 -20.23 -3.53 9.00
C ASP A 678 -19.57 -2.77 10.16
N GLU A 679 -18.58 -1.90 9.88
CA GLU A 679 -18.02 -0.97 10.88
C GLU A 679 -19.15 -0.22 11.61
N GLY A 680 -18.94 0.06 12.90
CA GLY A 680 -19.96 0.70 13.73
C GLY A 680 -21.22 -0.15 13.97
N ASN A 681 -21.19 -1.44 13.65
CA ASN A 681 -22.36 -2.34 13.61
C ASN A 681 -23.42 -1.92 12.57
N ARG A 682 -23.01 -1.23 11.50
CA ARG A 682 -23.93 -0.85 10.43
C ARG A 682 -24.38 -2.08 9.63
N ASN A 683 -25.56 -2.01 9.04
CA ASN A 683 -26.05 -3.07 8.16
C ASN A 683 -25.30 -3.03 6.83
N ALA A 684 -24.42 -4.01 6.60
CA ALA A 684 -23.60 -4.13 5.39
C ALA A 684 -24.41 -4.26 4.09
N ASN A 685 -25.72 -4.55 4.15
CA ASN A 685 -26.57 -4.73 2.97
C ASN A 685 -27.12 -3.42 2.39
N VAL A 686 -26.89 -2.27 3.03
CA VAL A 686 -27.38 -0.96 2.57
C VAL A 686 -26.33 -0.35 1.63
N ARG A 687 -26.70 -0.11 0.36
CA ARG A 687 -25.81 0.52 -0.63
C ARG A 687 -25.39 1.91 -0.14
N PRO A 688 -24.09 2.23 -0.09
CA PRO A 688 -23.63 3.55 0.33
C PRO A 688 -24.00 4.60 -0.72
N GLY A 689 -24.82 5.59 -0.33
CA GLY A 689 -24.95 6.86 -1.02
C GLY A 689 -23.91 7.88 -0.53
N SER A 690 -24.07 9.15 -0.87
CA SER A 690 -23.31 10.25 -0.25
C SER A 690 -23.65 10.36 1.25
N ASN A 691 -22.64 10.44 2.13
CA ASN A 691 -22.74 10.38 3.61
C ASN A 691 -23.17 9.01 4.16
N ILE A 692 -22.18 8.16 4.42
CA ILE A 692 -22.36 6.81 4.95
C ILE A 692 -22.51 6.88 6.47
N VAL A 693 -23.73 6.71 6.97
CA VAL A 693 -23.98 6.63 8.41
C VAL A 693 -23.39 5.33 8.95
N ILE A 694 -22.39 5.47 9.83
CA ILE A 694 -21.66 4.38 10.48
C ILE A 694 -22.41 3.89 11.71
N ALA A 695 -22.81 4.84 12.56
CA ALA A 695 -23.56 4.54 13.75
C ALA A 695 -24.42 5.75 14.13
N SER A 696 -25.52 5.49 14.82
CA SER A 696 -26.35 6.55 15.39
C SER A 696 -26.90 6.11 16.72
N GLY A 697 -27.11 7.07 17.60
CA GLY A 697 -27.90 6.87 18.79
C GLY A 697 -28.09 8.17 19.55
N THR A 698 -28.64 8.05 20.74
CA THR A 698 -29.00 9.20 21.57
C THR A 698 -28.18 9.20 22.85
N THR A 699 -27.66 10.35 23.26
CA THR A 699 -26.93 10.49 24.52
C THR A 699 -27.82 10.17 25.71
N ALA A 700 -27.28 9.47 26.71
CA ALA A 700 -28.00 9.08 27.91
C ALA A 700 -27.12 9.22 29.16
N GLY A 701 -27.75 9.27 30.34
CA GLY A 701 -27.08 9.34 31.64
C GLY A 701 -26.26 10.62 31.84
N GLU A 702 -24.94 10.51 31.71
CA GLU A 702 -23.96 11.61 31.79
C GLU A 702 -23.82 12.36 30.45
N GLY A 703 -24.88 12.43 29.62
CA GLY A 703 -24.83 13.09 28.32
C GLY A 703 -23.87 12.48 27.31
N SER A 704 -23.55 11.18 27.42
CA SER A 704 -22.65 10.49 26.50
C SER A 704 -23.30 9.32 25.75
N ILE A 705 -22.68 8.95 24.64
CA ILE A 705 -23.01 7.77 23.82
C ILE A 705 -21.73 7.05 23.43
N LEU A 706 -21.73 5.71 23.51
CA LEU A 706 -20.61 4.86 23.13
C LEU A 706 -20.84 4.20 21.77
N PHE A 707 -20.02 4.57 20.79
CA PHE A 707 -19.91 3.87 19.51
C PHE A 707 -18.80 2.81 19.61
N LYS A 708 -19.11 1.59 19.19
CA LYS A 708 -18.18 0.45 19.21
C LYS A 708 -17.84 0.01 17.79
N ASN A 709 -16.82 -0.83 17.65
CA ASN A 709 -16.43 -1.45 16.37
C ASN A 709 -16.07 -0.40 15.30
N LEU A 710 -15.42 0.69 15.71
CA LEU A 710 -14.90 1.70 14.80
C LEU A 710 -13.50 1.32 14.35
N VAL A 711 -13.15 1.67 13.11
CA VAL A 711 -11.89 1.28 12.48
C VAL A 711 -10.86 2.39 12.66
N GLN A 712 -9.66 2.01 13.10
CA GLN A 712 -8.53 2.94 13.25
C GLN A 712 -8.20 3.64 11.93
N HIS A 713 -7.77 4.90 12.03
CA HIS A 713 -7.60 5.79 10.88
C HIS A 713 -6.23 5.65 10.24
N ASN A 714 -6.16 5.74 8.91
CA ASN A 714 -4.92 5.96 8.18
C ASN A 714 -4.45 7.41 8.39
N PRO A 715 -3.25 7.65 8.95
CA PRO A 715 -2.74 9.00 9.18
C PRO A 715 -2.60 9.80 7.88
N ASN A 716 -2.28 9.13 6.77
CA ASN A 716 -2.02 9.75 5.46
C ASN A 716 -3.30 10.00 4.64
N ASP A 717 -4.44 9.46 5.04
CA ASP A 717 -5.72 9.65 4.34
C ASP A 717 -6.70 10.49 5.18
N LYS A 718 -6.82 11.78 4.85
CA LYS A 718 -7.77 12.68 5.52
C LYS A 718 -9.24 12.35 5.22
N ALA A 719 -9.52 11.64 4.12
CA ALA A 719 -10.88 11.20 3.81
C ALA A 719 -11.34 10.03 4.71
N ASP A 720 -10.38 9.31 5.32
CA ASP A 720 -10.63 8.25 6.30
C ASP A 720 -11.11 8.77 7.67
N ARG A 721 -11.35 10.08 7.85
CA ARG A 721 -11.83 10.62 9.13
C ARG A 721 -13.35 10.49 9.30
N TYR A 722 -13.78 10.16 10.51
CA TYR A 722 -15.20 10.20 10.86
C TYR A 722 -15.70 11.64 10.99
N ARG A 723 -17.01 11.82 10.82
CA ARG A 723 -17.73 13.06 11.12
C ARG A 723 -18.86 12.77 12.09
N LEU A 724 -19.03 13.68 13.05
CA LEU A 724 -20.08 13.68 14.05
C LEU A 724 -21.11 14.74 13.67
N LYS A 725 -22.39 14.36 13.71
CA LYS A 725 -23.53 15.27 13.57
C LYS A 725 -24.44 15.13 14.78
N ALA A 726 -24.64 16.22 15.51
CA ALA A 726 -25.75 16.34 16.45
C ALA A 726 -26.95 16.92 15.70
N GLU A 727 -28.07 16.17 15.70
CA GLU A 727 -29.31 16.60 15.07
C GLU A 727 -30.12 17.51 15.99
N GLU A 728 -30.83 18.46 15.40
CA GLU A 728 -31.73 19.35 16.15
C GLU A 728 -32.86 18.53 16.81
N PRO A 729 -33.20 18.78 18.09
CA PRO A 729 -34.20 17.98 18.79
C PRO A 729 -35.60 18.29 18.27
N GLU A 730 -36.46 17.26 18.18
CA GLU A 730 -37.81 17.40 17.62
C GLU A 730 -38.75 18.30 18.45
N ILE A 731 -38.58 18.41 19.78
CA ILE A 731 -39.15 19.42 20.74
C ILE A 731 -38.69 19.05 22.19
N GLY A 732 -38.29 20.01 23.04
CA GLY A 732 -37.91 19.76 24.46
C GLY A 732 -37.21 20.92 25.20
N GLU A 733 -36.85 20.74 26.49
CA GLU A 733 -36.27 21.77 27.39
C GLU A 733 -34.86 22.28 26.98
N ASN A 734 -34.13 21.53 26.13
CA ASN A 734 -32.79 21.89 25.66
C ASN A 734 -32.78 22.00 24.14
N THR A 735 -33.36 23.07 23.59
CA THR A 735 -33.29 23.32 22.14
C THR A 735 -31.91 23.85 21.74
N TYR A 736 -31.25 23.21 20.78
CA TYR A 736 -29.92 23.57 20.29
C TYR A 736 -29.85 23.48 18.77
N LYS A 737 -28.94 24.25 18.16
CA LYS A 737 -28.70 24.19 16.72
C LYS A 737 -27.94 22.92 16.37
N SER A 738 -28.26 22.32 15.22
CA SER A 738 -27.49 21.18 14.70
C SER A 738 -25.99 21.53 14.55
N LYS A 739 -25.12 20.55 14.82
CA LYS A 739 -23.67 20.75 14.80
C LYS A 739 -22.99 19.60 14.06
N ASN A 740 -22.16 19.95 13.09
CA ASN A 740 -21.23 19.02 12.44
C ASN A 740 -19.81 19.25 12.99
N LYS A 741 -19.09 18.16 13.28
CA LYS A 741 -17.70 18.17 13.74
C LYS A 741 -16.92 17.06 13.03
N ILE A 742 -15.73 17.36 12.53
CA ILE A 742 -14.82 16.34 12.01
C ILE A 742 -14.09 15.72 13.20
N TYR A 743 -14.08 14.39 13.31
CA TYR A 743 -13.28 13.68 14.30
C TYR A 743 -11.86 13.50 13.77
N THR A 744 -10.95 14.29 14.31
CA THR A 744 -9.55 14.33 13.89
C THR A 744 -8.66 14.63 15.09
N ASP A 745 -7.38 14.33 14.96
CA ASP A 745 -6.37 14.92 15.81
C ASP A 745 -6.35 16.45 15.64
N HIS A 746 -6.20 17.15 16.75
CA HIS A 746 -6.08 18.60 16.81
C HIS A 746 -4.84 18.98 17.61
N LYS A 747 -4.44 20.25 17.53
CA LYS A 747 -3.32 20.79 18.31
C LYS A 747 -3.53 20.45 19.80
N GLY A 748 -2.61 19.68 20.40
CA GLY A 748 -2.71 19.25 21.81
C GLY A 748 -3.26 17.85 22.05
N THR A 749 -3.57 17.12 20.98
CA THR A 749 -4.01 15.73 21.08
C THR A 749 -2.88 14.86 21.62
N THR A 750 -3.13 14.18 22.74
CA THR A 750 -2.18 13.24 23.35
C THR A 750 -2.44 11.79 22.96
N SER A 751 -3.60 11.50 22.36
CA SER A 751 -3.93 10.18 21.81
C SER A 751 -4.97 10.28 20.69
N PHE A 752 -4.74 9.56 19.60
CA PHE A 752 -5.69 9.43 18.49
C PHE A 752 -5.60 8.00 17.92
N PRO A 753 -6.70 7.37 17.47
CA PRO A 753 -6.71 5.98 17.03
C PRO A 753 -6.19 5.83 15.59
N TYR A 754 -4.91 6.13 15.35
CA TYR A 754 -4.26 5.80 14.08
C TYR A 754 -3.92 4.31 13.98
N ASN A 755 -3.97 3.78 12.75
CA ASN A 755 -3.69 2.38 12.41
C ASN A 755 -2.18 2.08 12.23
N SER A 756 -1.36 3.13 12.25
CA SER A 756 0.10 3.13 12.30
C SER A 756 0.58 4.24 13.24
N GLU A 757 1.85 4.20 13.65
CA GLU A 757 2.44 5.26 14.46
C GLU A 757 2.64 6.54 13.65
N GLN A 758 2.31 7.67 14.26
CA GLN A 758 2.52 9.00 13.70
C GLN A 758 3.10 9.93 14.76
N THR A 759 4.22 10.57 14.44
CA THR A 759 4.82 11.60 15.30
C THR A 759 4.02 12.90 15.18
N ALA A 760 3.51 13.40 16.29
CA ALA A 760 2.80 14.66 16.38
C ALA A 760 3.50 15.63 17.36
N ILE A 761 3.37 16.93 17.09
CA ILE A 761 3.86 17.98 17.99
C ILE A 761 2.65 18.47 18.81
N PRO A 762 2.66 18.32 20.15
CA PRO A 762 1.56 18.76 21.00
C PRO A 762 1.47 20.30 21.05
N SER A 763 0.27 20.84 21.31
CA SER A 763 0.00 22.29 21.24
C SER A 763 0.75 23.13 22.26
N ASP A 764 1.15 22.50 23.36
CA ASP A 764 1.77 23.05 24.55
C ASP A 764 3.27 22.76 24.61
N ALA A 765 3.89 22.31 23.50
CA ALA A 765 5.32 22.07 23.42
C ALA A 765 6.09 23.35 23.80
N VAL A 766 6.67 23.35 25.01
CA VAL A 766 7.62 24.38 25.44
C VAL A 766 8.93 24.12 24.72
N ILE A 767 9.36 25.06 23.89
CA ILE A 767 10.70 25.04 23.31
C ILE A 767 11.68 25.42 24.43
N SER A 768 12.20 24.42 25.14
CA SER A 768 13.28 24.59 26.11
C SER A 768 14.59 24.08 25.51
N GLY A 769 15.30 24.93 24.78
CA GLY A 769 16.52 24.55 24.04
C GLY A 769 16.25 23.70 22.79
N ASN A 770 17.28 23.03 22.28
CA ASN A 770 17.27 22.25 21.02
C ASN A 770 16.45 20.93 21.07
N PHE A 771 15.50 20.77 22.01
CA PHE A 771 14.69 19.56 22.13
C PHE A 771 13.19 19.90 21.96
N ILE A 772 12.56 19.28 20.96
CA ILE A 772 11.10 19.36 20.73
C ILE A 772 10.46 18.11 21.35
N ASN A 773 9.61 18.29 22.36
CA ASN A 773 8.80 17.19 22.90
C ASN A 773 7.76 16.79 21.86
N THR A 774 7.88 15.57 21.32
CA THR A 774 6.93 14.97 20.38
C THR A 774 6.10 13.90 21.08
N VAL A 775 4.89 13.64 20.56
CA VAL A 775 4.00 12.58 21.04
C VAL A 775 3.73 11.63 19.88
N THR A 776 3.87 10.33 20.13
CA THR A 776 3.48 9.29 19.16
C THR A 776 1.98 9.03 19.29
N LEU A 777 1.24 9.22 18.19
CA LEU A 777 -0.17 8.87 18.05
C LEU A 777 -0.29 7.53 17.33
N GLY A 778 -1.35 6.76 17.63
CA GLY A 778 -1.55 5.43 17.06
C GLY A 778 -0.72 4.32 17.73
N SER A 779 -0.59 3.20 17.03
CA SER A 779 0.24 2.06 17.43
C SER A 779 0.53 1.21 16.20
N ASP A 780 1.78 0.75 16.05
CA ASP A 780 2.16 -0.16 14.97
C ASP A 780 1.98 -1.61 15.41
N ILE A 781 0.76 -2.12 15.23
CA ILE A 781 0.36 -3.48 15.57
C ILE A 781 0.17 -4.31 14.30
N VAL A 782 0.66 -5.55 14.34
CA VAL A 782 0.65 -6.49 13.22
C VAL A 782 -0.16 -7.73 13.54
N TRP A 783 -0.18 -8.18 14.81
CA TRP A 783 -0.76 -9.48 15.19
C TRP A 783 -2.03 -9.35 16.02
N ASN A 784 -2.94 -10.33 15.92
CA ASN A 784 -4.23 -10.35 16.62
C ASN A 784 -4.10 -10.21 18.14
N HIS A 785 -3.09 -10.84 18.75
CA HIS A 785 -2.87 -10.77 20.20
C HIS A 785 -2.48 -9.36 20.69
N GLU A 786 -1.91 -8.52 19.82
CA GLU A 786 -1.46 -7.15 20.14
C GLU A 786 -2.64 -6.16 20.21
N LEU A 787 -3.79 -6.49 19.62
CA LEU A 787 -4.93 -5.58 19.59
C LEU A 787 -5.50 -5.34 20.99
N ILE A 788 -5.41 -4.09 21.46
CA ILE A 788 -6.11 -3.63 22.66
C ILE A 788 -7.18 -2.63 22.22
N VAL A 789 -8.45 -2.99 22.39
CA VAL A 789 -9.58 -2.10 22.04
C VAL A 789 -9.66 -0.99 23.08
N LYS A 790 -9.14 0.19 22.71
CA LYS A 790 -9.18 1.40 23.54
C LYS A 790 -10.49 2.17 23.34
N THR A 791 -10.90 2.92 24.36
CA THR A 791 -12.04 3.85 24.28
C THR A 791 -11.54 5.28 24.27
N TYR A 792 -11.77 5.99 23.18
CA TYR A 792 -11.44 7.40 23.00
C TYR A 792 -12.65 8.26 23.36
N ARG A 793 -12.41 9.49 23.81
CA ARG A 793 -13.46 10.41 24.27
C ARG A 793 -13.44 11.65 23.41
N GLU A 794 -14.60 12.05 22.92
CA GLU A 794 -14.74 13.23 22.05
C GLU A 794 -15.95 14.08 22.46
N PRO A 795 -15.76 15.35 22.87
CA PRO A 795 -16.88 16.23 23.16
C PRO A 795 -17.47 16.85 21.88
N ILE A 796 -18.80 16.97 21.82
CA ILE A 796 -19.51 17.80 20.84
C ILE A 796 -20.19 18.96 21.57
N GLU A 797 -19.76 20.18 21.22
CA GLU A 797 -20.23 21.40 21.87
C GLU A 797 -21.40 22.01 21.09
N LEU A 798 -22.52 22.20 21.80
CA LEU A 798 -23.78 22.66 21.24
C LEU A 798 -24.10 24.09 21.67
N ILE A 799 -24.82 24.80 20.80
CA ILE A 799 -25.24 26.20 21.00
C ILE A 799 -26.77 26.22 21.12
N PRO A 800 -27.35 26.94 22.10
CA PRO A 800 -28.80 27.06 22.23
C PRO A 800 -29.46 27.64 20.96
N SER A 801 -30.70 27.21 20.67
CA SER A 801 -31.44 27.61 19.47
C SER A 801 -31.96 29.07 19.53
N LEU A 802 -32.27 29.57 20.73
CA LEU A 802 -32.81 30.91 21.00
C LEU A 802 -31.86 31.72 21.92
N PRO A 803 -31.48 32.96 21.57
CA PRO A 803 -30.87 33.88 22.53
C PRO A 803 -31.92 34.34 23.55
N SER A 804 -31.63 34.33 24.85
CA SER A 804 -32.56 34.90 25.83
C SER A 804 -32.53 36.43 25.74
N ILE A 805 -33.65 37.07 25.37
CA ILE A 805 -33.80 38.51 25.52
C ILE A 805 -33.83 38.82 27.02
N SER A 806 -32.78 39.45 27.55
CA SER A 806 -32.78 40.05 28.88
C SER A 806 -33.18 41.51 28.76
N GLY A 807 -34.49 41.79 28.81
CA GLY A 807 -34.98 43.10 29.19
C GLY A 807 -35.33 43.07 30.68
N GLN A 808 -34.78 43.97 31.50
CA GLN A 808 -35.41 44.29 32.77
C GLN A 808 -36.78 44.91 32.46
N VAL A 809 -37.86 44.27 32.88
CA VAL A 809 -39.14 44.98 33.03
C VAL A 809 -38.96 45.89 34.25
N GLN A 810 -38.59 47.14 34.03
CA GLN A 810 -38.85 48.17 35.03
C GLN A 810 -40.34 48.47 34.98
N THR A 811 -41.11 47.87 35.88
CA THR A 811 -42.42 48.40 36.23
C THR A 811 -42.19 49.76 36.89
N GLN A 812 -42.39 50.83 36.13
CA GLN A 812 -42.51 52.16 36.72
C GLN A 812 -43.85 52.20 37.45
N ASP A 813 -43.81 52.12 38.79
CA ASP A 813 -44.98 52.35 39.64
C ASP A 813 -45.48 53.78 39.40
N VAL A 814 -46.51 53.92 38.55
CA VAL A 814 -47.29 55.14 38.48
C VAL A 814 -48.14 55.16 39.76
N GLY A 815 -47.66 55.89 40.77
CA GLY A 815 -48.33 56.04 42.04
C GLY A 815 -49.74 56.62 41.89
N VAL A 816 -50.73 55.73 41.83
CA VAL A 816 -52.14 56.08 42.00
C VAL A 816 -52.42 56.10 43.51
N LYS A 817 -52.39 57.29 44.11
CA LYS A 817 -52.99 57.51 45.43
C LYS A 817 -54.51 57.42 45.29
N LEU A 818 -55.11 56.36 45.82
CA LEU A 818 -56.54 56.33 46.14
C LEU A 818 -56.73 56.14 47.66
N PRO A 819 -57.58 56.95 48.31
CA PRO A 819 -57.67 57.05 49.75
C PRO A 819 -58.54 55.94 50.36
N LYS A 820 -58.06 55.31 51.43
CA LYS A 820 -58.83 54.51 52.39
C LYS A 820 -58.13 54.64 53.75
N GLY A 821 -58.78 54.88 54.88
CA GLY A 821 -60.18 55.02 55.23
C GLY A 821 -60.24 55.20 56.74
N ILE A 822 -61.24 55.93 57.22
CA ILE A 822 -61.69 55.90 58.62
C ILE A 822 -62.19 54.47 58.91
N GLY A 823 -61.97 54.00 60.14
CA GLY A 823 -62.30 52.65 60.64
C GLY A 823 -63.75 52.19 60.38
N VAL A 824 -64.08 50.91 60.51
CA VAL A 824 -63.73 49.91 61.54
C VAL A 824 -63.59 48.54 60.90
#